data_AF-A0A3P3FTM1-F1
#
_entry.id   AF-A0A3P3FTM1-F1
#
_cell.length_a   1.000
_cell.length_b   1.000
_cell.length_c   1.000
_cell.angle_alpha   90.00
_cell.angle_beta   90.00
_cell.angle_gamma   90.00
#
_symmetry.space_group_name_H-M   'P 1'
#
loop_
_entity.id
_entity.type
_entity.pdbx_description
1 polymer ?
#
loop_
_entity_poly.entity_id
_entity_poly.type
_entity_poly.pdbx_seq_one_letter_code
_entity_poly.pdbx_strand_id
1 'polypeptide(L)'
;MRAVAGIASILGIAVLVHWTSELGLPAATTLRLATVLPCKRDDRCDRLTGCVAPQAPPGPVLEVLPAGRDHERYVRDLAAFQACRELALAEPASAQRDIRLAAFSASDLERRAFADTVMRWNGDIFWRPASESTNIVTRSGDEARAVFGPIPEGDCEGPESKTIPREVDGNIVDLRPNPAKQGHPLEFEHRDQNGNEVKWTATLPKCDKPSLAGSATFCGLNSRLARVVRGNVEWLFLCRKSHYSQEVSTDPYWLGSDPRFSLFGTIGFNRQSGEIVFFDGRKDRGVFDWSKTFVPPGGHSYSDSVGRAEAEAFYDPTFQVPCHACHDNKSPYVIDPHIAQSRVGYRAAEKDSRATAFSLADYLPLRPRLLDSPFRVIGSGYTSTYSVDLMRAKTVQDPSGNCTGCHTLTTQITGQRLAPDAVSREPRITLPSWVQLLQLREEKIIYAAAAAHRTDWALERVGGIHPWMVPGSGNDLSLNSPGLSAEDWQRLSDCLWDAGGAECGYHPLYTPCPAPELEAGGSLLTNATIEVLPAPVGEATTVRVLRFGWKYLNGYGGVPERDDVRVNVAIKTGAMPWDRAPPKIDAYPTVEEAKGIDLEPHEAIGSAGSSLVIQNASYAGHTRWTDPVASTLPRSFRLDVPGKCNQRILIRLLPKRFCFDESNATYSAMDHLIYADIVCD
;
A
#
# COMPACT_ATOMS: atom_id res chain seq x y z
N MET A 1 48.15 -22.06 -4.61
CA MET A 1 48.78 -22.96 -5.60
C MET A 1 48.14 -22.69 -6.96
N ARG A 2 48.97 -22.57 -8.01
CA ARG A 2 48.62 -22.38 -9.45
C ARG A 2 47.68 -23.52 -9.92
N ALA A 3 46.79 -23.39 -10.90
CA ALA A 3 47.05 -23.00 -12.28
C ALA A 3 45.80 -22.58 -13.08
N VAL A 4 46.08 -22.06 -14.28
CA VAL A 4 45.29 -21.26 -15.23
C VAL A 4 45.03 -22.07 -16.52
N ALA A 5 44.07 -21.58 -17.33
CA ALA A 5 43.81 -21.83 -18.78
C ALA A 5 42.87 -23.00 -19.13
N GLY A 6 41.98 -22.94 -20.11
CA GLY A 6 41.66 -21.91 -21.11
C GLY A 6 41.18 -22.54 -22.44
N ILE A 7 40.13 -21.95 -23.04
CA ILE A 7 39.84 -21.82 -24.49
C ILE A 7 39.21 -23.02 -25.27
N ALA A 8 37.96 -22.79 -25.75
CA ALA A 8 37.38 -22.85 -27.12
C ALA A 8 37.71 -24.05 -28.07
N SER A 9 36.93 -24.49 -29.07
CA SER A 9 35.73 -24.03 -29.80
C SER A 9 35.38 -25.06 -30.92
N ILE A 10 34.13 -25.06 -31.41
CA ILE A 10 33.66 -25.31 -32.81
C ILE A 10 33.57 -26.78 -33.37
N LEU A 11 32.39 -27.20 -33.92
CA LEU A 11 32.10 -27.39 -35.38
C LEU A 11 30.76 -28.11 -35.69
N GLY A 12 30.09 -27.71 -36.79
CA GLY A 12 29.05 -28.48 -37.52
C GLY A 12 27.97 -27.64 -38.25
N ILE A 13 28.31 -26.87 -39.31
CA ILE A 13 28.00 -27.11 -40.77
C ILE A 13 26.48 -27.03 -41.10
N ALA A 14 25.94 -25.95 -41.67
CA ALA A 14 26.02 -25.37 -43.03
C ALA A 14 25.11 -26.05 -44.09
N VAL A 15 24.42 -25.25 -44.93
CA VAL A 15 24.32 -25.39 -46.42
C VAL A 15 23.33 -24.37 -47.04
N LEU A 16 23.65 -24.02 -48.30
CA LEU A 16 22.96 -23.21 -49.35
C LEU A 16 23.10 -21.68 -49.28
N VAL A 17 23.42 -20.90 -50.33
CA VAL A 17 24.11 -21.01 -51.64
C VAL A 17 23.88 -19.64 -52.33
N HIS A 18 24.89 -19.17 -53.09
CA HIS A 18 24.97 -17.93 -53.89
C HIS A 18 23.79 -17.63 -54.84
N TRP A 19 23.57 -16.34 -55.17
CA TRP A 19 23.93 -15.71 -56.47
C TRP A 19 23.63 -14.19 -56.48
N THR A 20 24.42 -13.46 -57.26
CA THR A 20 24.66 -12.01 -57.32
C THR A 20 23.92 -11.31 -58.46
N SER A 21 23.90 -9.95 -58.41
CA SER A 21 23.91 -8.96 -59.53
C SER A 21 22.70 -8.93 -60.50
N GLU A 22 22.22 -7.84 -61.09
CA GLU A 22 22.53 -6.40 -61.13
C GLU A 22 21.34 -5.68 -61.81
N LEU A 23 21.11 -4.42 -61.41
CA LEU A 23 20.56 -3.27 -62.16
C LEU A 23 19.31 -3.40 -63.05
N GLY A 24 18.26 -2.66 -62.66
CA GLY A 24 17.16 -2.26 -63.55
C GLY A 24 16.07 -1.43 -62.85
N LEU A 25 16.23 -0.11 -62.78
CA LEU A 25 15.10 0.83 -62.90
C LEU A 25 14.90 1.08 -64.41
N PRO A 26 13.71 1.38 -64.97
CA PRO A 26 12.51 1.94 -64.34
C PRO A 26 11.18 1.28 -64.80
N ALA A 27 10.05 1.61 -64.16
CA ALA A 27 8.77 1.90 -64.83
C ALA A 27 7.66 2.13 -63.80
N ALA A 28 7.00 3.27 -63.94
CA ALA A 28 5.75 3.59 -63.30
C ALA A 28 4.66 2.58 -63.68
N THR A 29 3.89 2.12 -62.69
CA THR A 29 2.60 1.47 -62.96
C THR A 29 1.55 1.92 -61.94
N THR A 30 0.90 3.03 -62.30
CA THR A 30 -0.56 3.18 -62.36
C THR A 30 -1.39 2.57 -61.23
N LEU A 31 -1.85 3.43 -60.30
CA LEU A 31 -3.08 3.19 -59.55
C LEU A 31 -4.25 3.04 -60.54
N ARG A 32 -4.75 1.82 -60.71
CA ARG A 32 -6.12 1.62 -61.23
C ARG A 32 -7.06 1.78 -60.04
N LEU A 33 -7.77 2.91 -59.97
CA LEU A 33 -9.03 2.96 -59.21
C LEU A 33 -9.97 1.92 -59.84
N ALA A 34 -10.09 0.77 -59.20
CA ALA A 34 -11.11 -0.21 -59.57
C ALA A 34 -12.47 0.38 -59.17
N THR A 35 -13.32 0.53 -60.17
CA THR A 35 -14.72 0.90 -60.05
C THR A 35 -15.45 0.00 -59.05
N VAL A 36 -16.23 0.64 -58.18
CA VAL A 36 -17.02 0.09 -57.08
C VAL A 36 -17.83 -1.15 -57.50
N LEU A 37 -17.38 -2.34 -57.08
CA LEU A 37 -18.16 -3.59 -57.00
C LEU A 37 -17.73 -4.37 -55.74
N PRO A 38 -18.64 -5.08 -55.05
CA PRO A 38 -18.65 -5.12 -53.58
C PRO A 38 -17.74 -6.19 -52.95
N CYS A 39 -17.08 -5.83 -51.84
CA CYS A 39 -16.30 -6.65 -50.88
C CYS A 39 -17.11 -7.84 -50.24
N LYS A 40 -17.99 -8.52 -50.97
CA LYS A 40 -18.93 -9.49 -50.40
C LYS A 40 -18.33 -10.86 -50.06
N ARG A 41 -17.09 -11.17 -50.48
CA ARG A 41 -16.50 -12.50 -50.30
C ARG A 41 -15.00 -12.55 -49.94
N ASP A 42 -14.34 -11.42 -49.69
CA ASP A 42 -12.96 -11.39 -49.20
C ASP A 42 -12.94 -10.73 -47.82
N ASP A 43 -12.56 -11.51 -46.81
CA ASP A 43 -12.40 -11.13 -45.41
C ASP A 43 -11.25 -10.15 -45.17
N ARG A 44 -10.45 -9.88 -46.20
CA ARG A 44 -9.39 -8.86 -46.20
C ARG A 44 -9.82 -7.53 -46.83
N CYS A 45 -11.08 -7.37 -47.23
CA CYS A 45 -11.60 -6.16 -47.88
C CYS A 45 -12.38 -5.31 -46.87
N ASP A 46 -11.99 -4.04 -46.66
CA ASP A 46 -12.70 -3.10 -45.79
C ASP A 46 -14.02 -2.69 -46.46
N ARG A 47 -15.14 -3.03 -45.81
CA ARG A 47 -16.49 -2.85 -46.39
C ARG A 47 -16.93 -1.40 -46.53
N LEU A 48 -16.32 -0.47 -45.80
CA LEU A 48 -16.65 0.96 -45.85
C LEU A 48 -15.91 1.66 -46.98
N THR A 49 -14.68 1.21 -47.28
CA THR A 49 -13.76 1.90 -48.20
C THR A 49 -13.47 1.14 -49.48
N GLY A 50 -13.74 -0.16 -49.55
CA GLY A 50 -13.42 -1.02 -50.70
C GLY A 50 -11.95 -1.43 -50.80
N CYS A 51 -11.08 -0.96 -49.89
CA CYS A 51 -9.65 -1.22 -49.91
C CYS A 51 -9.33 -2.63 -49.37
N VAL A 52 -8.36 -3.32 -49.96
CA VAL A 52 -7.95 -4.69 -49.58
C VAL A 52 -6.67 -4.67 -48.77
N ALA A 53 -6.71 -5.23 -47.56
CA ALA A 53 -5.57 -5.34 -46.66
C ALA A 53 -4.60 -6.46 -47.12
N PRO A 54 -3.27 -6.24 -47.01
CA PRO A 54 -2.30 -7.27 -47.33
C PRO A 54 -2.34 -8.43 -46.32
N GLN A 55 -2.01 -9.62 -46.78
CA GLN A 55 -1.93 -10.81 -45.92
C GLN A 55 -0.62 -10.79 -45.12
N ALA A 56 -0.71 -10.92 -43.81
CA ALA A 56 0.47 -11.06 -42.95
C ALA A 56 1.22 -12.36 -43.29
N PRO A 57 2.56 -12.37 -43.28
CA PRO A 57 3.34 -13.61 -43.40
C PRO A 57 2.95 -14.58 -42.27
N PRO A 58 2.80 -15.89 -42.54
CA PRO A 58 2.46 -16.86 -41.51
C PRO A 58 3.64 -17.05 -40.52
N GLY A 59 3.46 -16.65 -39.25
CA GLY A 59 4.43 -16.83 -38.16
C GLY A 59 4.00 -16.15 -36.85
N PRO A 60 4.53 -16.57 -35.68
CA PRO A 60 4.16 -16.01 -34.37
C PRO A 60 4.61 -14.54 -34.23
N VAL A 61 3.70 -13.68 -33.77
CA VAL A 61 3.80 -12.19 -33.73
C VAL A 61 4.79 -11.67 -32.66
N LEU A 62 5.50 -12.54 -31.93
CA LEU A 62 6.25 -12.18 -30.72
C LEU A 62 7.77 -12.37 -30.78
N GLU A 63 8.36 -12.58 -31.96
CA GLU A 63 9.80 -12.39 -32.15
C GLU A 63 10.04 -11.41 -33.28
N VAL A 64 10.85 -10.37 -33.00
CA VAL A 64 11.33 -9.38 -33.97
C VAL A 64 12.00 -10.13 -35.11
N LEU A 65 11.26 -10.34 -36.21
CA LEU A 65 11.80 -10.96 -37.42
C LEU A 65 12.91 -10.07 -37.98
N PRO A 66 14.03 -10.63 -38.46
CA PRO A 66 15.01 -9.86 -39.23
C PRO A 66 14.31 -9.27 -40.46
N ALA A 67 14.64 -8.03 -40.82
CA ALA A 67 14.13 -7.33 -42.00
C ALA A 67 14.39 -8.15 -43.28
N GLY A 68 13.45 -9.05 -43.60
CA GLY A 68 13.44 -9.85 -44.82
C GLY A 68 12.57 -9.19 -45.88
N ARG A 69 12.84 -9.51 -47.15
CA ARG A 69 12.13 -8.93 -48.32
C ARG A 69 10.61 -9.09 -48.24
N ASP A 70 10.10 -10.14 -47.60
CA ASP A 70 8.66 -10.36 -47.46
C ASP A 70 8.02 -9.47 -46.37
N HIS A 71 8.74 -9.16 -45.28
CA HIS A 71 8.29 -8.22 -44.26
C HIS A 71 8.26 -6.78 -44.79
N GLU A 72 9.31 -6.37 -45.52
CA GLU A 72 9.35 -5.06 -46.18
C GLU A 72 8.25 -4.91 -47.24
N ARG A 73 7.92 -5.99 -47.95
CA ARG A 73 6.79 -6.01 -48.88
C ARG A 73 5.45 -5.86 -48.17
N TYR A 74 5.23 -6.60 -47.08
CA TYR A 74 4.03 -6.48 -46.26
C TYR A 74 3.84 -5.07 -45.69
N VAL A 75 4.90 -4.45 -45.14
CA VAL A 75 4.83 -3.08 -44.58
C VAL A 75 4.51 -2.06 -45.66
N ARG A 76 5.09 -2.19 -46.85
CA ARG A 76 4.79 -1.32 -48.00
C ARG A 76 3.35 -1.47 -48.48
N ASP A 77 2.86 -2.70 -48.59
CA ASP A 77 1.48 -2.96 -49.02
C ASP A 77 0.47 -2.49 -47.95
N LEU A 78 0.86 -2.52 -46.67
CA LEU A 78 0.05 -2.02 -45.56
C LEU A 78 -0.08 -0.49 -45.60
N ALA A 79 1.02 0.21 -45.91
CA ALA A 79 1.00 1.65 -46.12
C ALA A 79 0.12 2.04 -47.32
N ALA A 80 0.15 1.26 -48.41
CA ALA A 80 -0.73 1.48 -49.56
C ALA A 80 -2.22 1.25 -49.22
N PHE A 81 -2.53 0.23 -48.41
CA PHE A 81 -3.87 0.01 -47.88
C PHE A 81 -4.34 1.19 -47.01
N GLN A 82 -3.50 1.68 -46.10
CA GLN A 82 -3.82 2.83 -45.25
C GLN A 82 -4.07 4.10 -46.06
N ALA A 83 -3.24 4.38 -47.05
CA ALA A 83 -3.43 5.54 -47.94
C ALA A 83 -4.71 5.42 -48.79
N CYS A 84 -5.04 4.22 -49.30
CA CYS A 84 -6.31 3.97 -49.98
C CYS A 84 -7.50 4.26 -49.05
N ARG A 85 -7.43 3.76 -47.81
CA ARG A 85 -8.47 3.94 -46.80
C ARG A 85 -8.65 5.41 -46.44
N GLU A 86 -7.56 6.16 -46.27
CA GLU A 86 -7.59 7.60 -46.00
C GLU A 86 -8.20 8.39 -47.16
N LEU A 87 -7.80 8.09 -48.40
CA LEU A 87 -8.35 8.76 -49.59
C LEU A 87 -9.84 8.46 -49.80
N ALA A 88 -10.27 7.22 -49.56
CA ALA A 88 -11.68 6.84 -49.65
C ALA A 88 -12.54 7.44 -48.52
N LEU A 89 -11.97 7.61 -47.32
CA LEU A 89 -12.63 8.29 -46.20
C LEU A 89 -12.63 9.81 -46.33
N ALA A 90 -11.81 10.37 -47.22
CA ALA A 90 -11.70 11.80 -47.47
C ALA A 90 -12.66 12.35 -48.54
N GLU A 91 -13.46 11.51 -49.23
CA GLU A 91 -14.52 12.02 -50.11
C GLU A 91 -15.74 12.51 -49.30
N PRO A 92 -16.29 13.70 -49.60
CA PRO A 92 -17.33 14.31 -48.80
C PRO A 92 -18.70 13.70 -49.15
N ALA A 93 -19.23 12.86 -48.26
CA ALA A 93 -20.64 12.47 -48.27
C ALA A 93 -21.50 13.70 -47.93
N SER A 94 -22.07 14.29 -48.97
CA SER A 94 -23.13 15.29 -48.87
C SER A 94 -24.41 14.68 -48.30
N ALA A 95 -25.06 15.46 -47.43
CA ALA A 95 -26.48 15.45 -47.07
C ALA A 95 -26.98 14.44 -46.01
N GLN A 96 -27.12 14.89 -44.76
CA GLN A 96 -28.44 15.15 -44.16
C GLN A 96 -28.32 16.05 -42.91
N ARG A 97 -29.12 17.12 -42.89
CA ARG A 97 -29.28 18.08 -41.79
C ARG A 97 -30.11 17.44 -40.67
N ASP A 98 -29.70 17.59 -39.41
CA ASP A 98 -30.49 18.29 -38.38
C ASP A 98 -29.79 18.31 -37.01
N ILE A 99 -29.96 19.46 -36.32
CA ILE A 99 -29.54 19.82 -34.96
C ILE A 99 -28.02 19.85 -34.69
N ARG A 100 -27.41 21.02 -34.95
CA ARG A 100 -26.07 21.37 -34.46
C ARG A 100 -26.10 21.64 -32.95
N LEU A 101 -25.76 20.64 -32.16
CA LEU A 101 -24.95 20.88 -30.97
C LEU A 101 -23.62 21.47 -31.45
N ALA A 102 -23.23 22.62 -30.91
CA ALA A 102 -21.86 23.11 -31.07
C ALA A 102 -20.92 22.15 -30.34
N ALA A 103 -20.59 21.03 -31.00
CA ALA A 103 -19.52 20.15 -30.58
C ALA A 103 -18.21 20.91 -30.79
N PHE A 104 -17.52 21.16 -29.69
CA PHE A 104 -16.21 21.78 -29.69
C PHE A 104 -15.22 20.79 -30.31
N SER A 105 -14.80 21.01 -31.55
CA SER A 105 -13.42 20.74 -31.93
C SER A 105 -12.67 22.06 -31.78
N ALA A 106 -12.37 22.49 -30.55
CA ALA A 106 -11.33 23.50 -30.41
C ALA A 106 -10.11 23.00 -31.16
N SER A 107 -9.52 23.88 -31.96
CA SER A 107 -8.19 23.59 -32.50
C SER A 107 -7.24 23.30 -31.33
N ASP A 108 -6.25 22.44 -31.53
CA ASP A 108 -5.28 22.10 -30.48
C ASP A 108 -4.60 23.36 -29.89
N LEU A 109 -4.51 24.44 -30.69
CA LEU A 109 -4.06 25.76 -30.25
C LEU A 109 -4.93 26.37 -29.16
N GLU A 110 -6.26 26.30 -29.27
CA GLU A 110 -7.18 26.82 -28.25
C GLU A 110 -7.13 25.99 -26.96
N ARG A 111 -6.96 24.66 -27.08
CA ARG A 111 -6.80 23.77 -25.92
C ARG A 111 -5.50 24.05 -25.17
N ARG A 112 -4.39 24.24 -25.89
CA ARG A 112 -3.10 24.62 -25.29
C ARG A 112 -3.18 26.00 -24.63
N ALA A 113 -3.77 26.98 -25.30
CA ALA A 113 -3.95 28.31 -24.73
C ALA A 113 -4.80 28.29 -23.44
N PHE A 114 -5.84 27.45 -23.39
CA PHE A 114 -6.59 27.21 -22.16
C PHE A 114 -5.70 26.62 -21.06
N ALA A 115 -4.99 25.52 -21.36
CA ALA A 115 -4.11 24.84 -20.40
C ALA A 115 -3.05 25.79 -19.85
N ASP A 116 -2.33 26.51 -20.72
CA ASP A 116 -1.30 27.48 -20.33
C ASP A 116 -1.85 28.58 -19.42
N THR A 117 -3.06 29.09 -19.73
CA THR A 117 -3.72 30.12 -18.92
C THR A 117 -4.08 29.60 -17.54
N VAL A 118 -4.66 28.40 -17.46
CA VAL A 118 -5.09 27.78 -16.20
C VAL A 118 -3.88 27.40 -15.35
N MET A 119 -2.81 26.85 -15.96
CA MET A 119 -1.54 26.60 -15.27
C MET A 119 -0.92 27.89 -14.75
N ARG A 120 -0.93 28.98 -15.53
CA ARG A 120 -0.42 30.28 -15.07
C ARG A 120 -1.21 30.84 -13.87
N TRP A 121 -2.52 30.62 -13.81
CA TRP A 121 -3.35 31.15 -12.72
C TRP A 121 -3.41 30.27 -11.48
N ASN A 122 -3.21 28.94 -11.61
CA ASN A 122 -3.47 27.97 -10.54
C ASN A 122 -2.38 26.89 -10.39
N GLY A 123 -1.30 26.93 -11.17
CA GLY A 123 -0.37 25.80 -11.35
C GLY A 123 0.17 25.20 -10.06
N ASP A 124 0.39 26.03 -9.04
CA ASP A 124 0.96 25.61 -7.75
C ASP A 124 0.11 24.60 -6.98
N ILE A 125 -1.19 24.49 -7.28
CA ILE A 125 -2.13 23.59 -6.59
C ILE A 125 -2.49 22.34 -7.40
N PHE A 126 -1.93 22.14 -8.59
CA PHE A 126 -2.16 20.94 -9.40
C PHE A 126 -1.06 19.91 -9.20
N TRP A 127 -1.28 18.97 -8.29
CA TRP A 127 -0.27 17.96 -7.99
C TRP A 127 -0.83 16.73 -7.28
N ARG A 128 -0.20 15.58 -7.54
CA ARG A 128 -0.51 14.31 -6.89
C ARG A 128 0.22 14.23 -5.55
N PRO A 129 -0.43 13.83 -4.45
CA PRO A 129 0.26 13.66 -3.18
C PRO A 129 1.34 12.58 -3.25
N ALA A 130 2.52 12.91 -2.68
CA ALA A 130 3.63 12.03 -2.27
C ALA A 130 4.27 11.02 -3.25
N SER A 131 3.59 10.62 -4.33
CA SER A 131 3.90 9.38 -5.05
C SER A 131 4.91 9.52 -6.19
N GLU A 132 5.57 10.68 -6.34
CA GLU A 132 6.46 10.94 -7.48
C GLU A 132 7.92 10.57 -7.25
N SER A 133 8.34 10.38 -5.99
CA SER A 133 9.72 9.97 -5.69
C SER A 133 10.01 8.59 -6.28
N THR A 134 11.17 8.44 -6.93
CA THR A 134 11.67 7.14 -7.40
C THR A 134 12.36 6.35 -6.30
N ASN A 135 12.80 7.02 -5.23
CA ASN A 135 13.33 6.35 -4.04
C ASN A 135 12.17 5.78 -3.23
N ILE A 136 12.18 4.46 -3.03
CA ILE A 136 11.11 3.71 -2.37
C ILE A 136 10.91 4.14 -0.90
N VAL A 137 11.97 4.34 -0.12
CA VAL A 137 11.88 4.76 1.29
C VAL A 137 11.23 6.12 1.39
N THR A 138 11.72 7.07 0.59
CA THR A 138 11.19 8.43 0.56
C THR A 138 9.75 8.47 0.07
N ARG A 139 9.43 7.74 -1.01
CA ARG A 139 8.08 7.63 -1.53
C ARG A 139 7.13 7.06 -0.47
N SER A 140 7.45 5.93 0.13
CA SER A 140 6.58 5.31 1.13
C SER A 140 6.47 6.13 2.42
N GLY A 141 7.52 6.86 2.82
CA GLY A 141 7.45 7.83 3.92
C GLY A 141 6.49 8.98 3.62
N ASP A 142 6.52 9.51 2.39
CA ASP A 142 5.60 10.57 1.96
C ASP A 142 4.15 10.07 1.85
N GLU A 143 3.94 8.84 1.34
CA GLU A 143 2.62 8.19 1.27
C GLU A 143 2.05 7.96 2.67
N ALA A 144 2.88 7.48 3.61
CA ALA A 144 2.53 7.35 5.00
C ALA A 144 2.16 8.70 5.62
N ARG A 145 2.95 9.76 5.36
CA ARG A 145 2.66 11.11 5.87
C ARG A 145 1.33 11.64 5.35
N ALA A 146 1.00 11.39 4.08
CA ALA A 146 -0.28 11.80 3.50
C ALA A 146 -1.50 11.12 4.16
N VAL A 147 -1.34 9.90 4.70
CA VAL A 147 -2.44 9.15 5.34
C VAL A 147 -2.49 9.36 6.85
N PHE A 148 -1.33 9.34 7.51
CA PHE A 148 -1.20 9.30 8.97
C PHE A 148 -0.78 10.65 9.58
N GLY A 149 -0.46 11.65 8.75
CA GLY A 149 0.11 12.92 9.20
C GLY A 149 1.60 12.79 9.57
N PRO A 150 2.16 13.77 10.31
CA PRO A 150 3.58 13.78 10.65
C PRO A 150 4.02 12.53 11.42
N ILE A 151 5.06 11.87 10.90
CA ILE A 151 5.68 10.69 11.51
C ILE A 151 6.62 11.15 12.63
N PRO A 152 6.49 10.64 13.87
CA PRO A 152 7.40 10.99 14.95
C PRO A 152 8.79 10.38 14.73
N GLU A 153 9.81 10.96 15.38
CA GLU A 153 11.12 10.32 15.51
C GLU A 153 11.00 9.02 16.30
N GLY A 154 11.81 8.02 15.92
CA GLY A 154 11.93 6.80 16.70
C GLY A 154 12.83 7.04 17.91
N ASP A 155 12.32 6.84 19.12
CA ASP A 155 13.10 7.01 20.36
C ASP A 155 12.91 5.82 21.29
N CYS A 156 13.87 4.90 21.28
CA CYS A 156 13.84 3.70 22.11
C CYS A 156 14.49 3.88 23.49
N GLU A 157 14.97 5.07 23.86
CA GLU A 157 15.52 5.37 25.19
C GLU A 157 14.72 6.43 25.94
N GLY A 158 13.83 7.14 25.25
CA GLY A 158 12.97 8.17 25.82
C GLY A 158 12.02 7.69 26.92
N PRO A 159 11.36 8.64 27.61
CA PRO A 159 10.46 8.36 28.73
C PRO A 159 9.25 7.49 28.33
N GLU A 160 8.86 7.56 27.06
CA GLU A 160 7.79 6.76 26.49
C GLU A 160 8.25 5.33 26.18
N SER A 161 9.55 5.01 26.19
CA SER A 161 10.06 3.67 25.91
C SER A 161 9.90 2.71 27.09
N LYS A 162 9.63 1.43 26.78
CA LYS A 162 9.59 0.33 27.75
C LYS A 162 10.51 -0.80 27.34
N THR A 163 11.27 -1.32 28.30
CA THR A 163 11.96 -2.60 28.15
C THR A 163 10.93 -3.73 28.13
N ILE A 164 11.09 -4.66 27.18
CA ILE A 164 10.26 -5.85 27.07
C ILE A 164 10.76 -6.87 28.10
N PRO A 165 9.99 -7.18 29.16
CA PRO A 165 10.44 -8.11 30.18
C PRO A 165 10.55 -9.53 29.64
N ARG A 166 11.50 -10.31 30.17
CA ARG A 166 11.62 -11.74 29.92
C ARG A 166 11.45 -12.55 31.20
N GLU A 167 10.66 -13.62 31.04
CA GLU A 167 10.24 -14.51 32.11
C GLU A 167 10.96 -15.85 31.94
N VAL A 168 11.63 -16.30 33.01
CA VAL A 168 12.34 -17.59 33.08
C VAL A 168 12.07 -18.22 34.44
N ASP A 169 11.49 -19.41 34.43
CA ASP A 169 11.03 -20.15 35.60
C ASP A 169 10.12 -19.29 36.51
N GLY A 170 9.27 -18.43 35.92
CA GLY A 170 8.39 -17.51 36.63
C GLY A 170 9.05 -16.28 37.24
N ASN A 171 10.29 -15.95 36.83
CA ASN A 171 11.06 -14.82 37.33
C ASN A 171 11.41 -13.84 36.19
N ILE A 172 11.52 -12.54 36.50
CA ILE A 172 12.18 -11.59 35.60
C ILE A 172 13.66 -11.93 35.56
N VAL A 173 14.21 -11.98 34.35
CA VAL A 173 15.64 -12.15 34.15
C VAL A 173 16.27 -10.93 33.49
N ASP A 174 17.45 -10.54 33.99
CA ASP A 174 18.29 -9.48 33.43
C ASP A 174 19.77 -9.88 33.52
N LEU A 175 20.61 -9.40 32.60
CA LEU A 175 22.05 -9.65 32.65
C LEU A 175 22.73 -8.58 33.51
N ARG A 176 23.46 -8.98 34.56
CA ARG A 176 24.08 -8.04 35.51
C ARG A 176 25.42 -8.54 36.06
N PRO A 177 26.30 -7.64 36.54
CA PRO A 177 27.49 -8.05 37.29
C PRO A 177 27.08 -8.70 38.62
N ASN A 178 27.49 -9.95 38.85
CA ASN A 178 27.15 -10.67 40.08
C ASN A 178 28.01 -10.17 41.27
N PRO A 179 27.42 -9.50 42.28
CA PRO A 179 28.18 -8.94 43.39
C PRO A 179 28.79 -10.01 44.31
N ALA A 180 28.23 -11.22 44.33
CA ALA A 180 28.66 -12.31 45.21
C ALA A 180 29.92 -13.05 44.71
N LYS A 181 30.35 -12.82 43.47
CA LYS A 181 31.53 -13.46 42.86
C LYS A 181 32.67 -12.46 42.68
N GLN A 182 33.90 -12.90 42.94
CA GLN A 182 35.09 -12.07 42.74
C GLN A 182 35.20 -11.63 41.27
N GLY A 183 35.48 -10.34 41.05
CA GLY A 183 35.57 -9.76 39.71
C GLY A 183 34.21 -9.45 39.07
N HIS A 184 33.10 -9.70 39.76
CA HIS A 184 31.74 -9.36 39.34
C HIS A 184 31.40 -9.77 37.89
N PRO A 185 31.55 -11.07 37.55
CA PRO A 185 31.24 -11.55 36.20
C PRO A 185 29.78 -11.26 35.83
N LEU A 186 29.52 -11.03 34.55
CA LEU A 186 28.16 -10.91 34.02
C LEU A 186 27.45 -12.26 34.11
N GLU A 187 26.33 -12.28 34.83
CA GLU A 187 25.45 -13.43 34.99
C GLU A 187 23.99 -12.97 34.96
N PHE A 188 23.08 -13.90 34.69
CA PHE A 188 21.65 -13.62 34.64
C PHE A 188 21.09 -13.62 36.06
N GLU A 189 20.60 -12.46 36.51
CA GLU A 189 19.92 -12.26 37.77
C GLU A 189 18.43 -12.60 37.60
N HIS A 190 17.91 -13.49 38.44
CA HIS A 190 16.49 -13.86 38.45
C HIS A 190 15.80 -13.18 39.63
N ARG A 191 14.74 -12.43 39.37
CA ARG A 191 13.93 -11.76 40.40
C ARG A 191 12.48 -12.20 40.36
N ASP A 192 11.89 -12.38 41.54
CA ASP A 192 10.47 -12.70 41.66
C ASP A 192 9.60 -11.50 41.24
N GLN A 193 8.27 -11.70 41.21
CA GLN A 193 7.28 -10.66 40.89
C GLN A 193 7.33 -9.44 41.83
N ASN A 194 7.93 -9.55 43.01
CA ASN A 194 8.08 -8.46 43.98
C ASN A 194 9.45 -7.77 43.85
N GLY A 195 10.31 -8.24 42.94
CA GLY A 195 11.65 -7.72 42.72
C GLY A 195 12.72 -8.32 43.64
N ASN A 196 12.42 -9.35 44.44
CA ASN A 196 13.42 -10.01 45.29
C ASN A 196 14.33 -10.88 44.44
N GLU A 197 15.63 -10.86 44.72
CA GLU A 197 16.60 -11.77 44.09
C GLU A 197 16.33 -13.22 44.50
N VAL A 198 16.21 -14.11 43.51
CA VAL A 198 15.91 -15.54 43.71
C VAL A 198 17.14 -16.40 43.43
N LYS A 199 17.79 -16.19 42.29
CA LYS A 199 18.97 -16.96 41.86
C LYS A 199 19.78 -16.22 40.81
N TRP A 200 20.99 -16.71 40.55
CA TRP A 200 21.84 -16.30 39.43
C TRP A 200 22.17 -17.50 38.54
N THR A 201 22.17 -17.30 37.22
CA THR A 201 22.58 -18.34 36.27
C THR A 201 23.65 -17.82 35.30
N ALA A 202 24.56 -18.69 34.87
CA ALA A 202 25.61 -18.34 33.91
C ALA A 202 25.14 -18.43 32.45
N THR A 203 24.01 -19.09 32.18
CA THR A 203 23.44 -19.25 30.84
C THR A 203 21.93 -19.07 30.88
N LEU A 204 21.34 -18.81 29.70
CA LEU A 204 19.90 -18.66 29.53
C LEU A 204 19.40 -19.38 28.26
N PRO A 205 19.52 -20.72 28.18
CA PRO A 205 19.15 -21.47 26.99
C PRO A 205 17.63 -21.65 26.83
N LYS A 206 16.85 -21.35 27.87
CA LYS A 206 15.41 -21.56 27.93
C LYS A 206 14.72 -20.36 28.56
N CYS A 207 13.47 -20.15 28.16
CA CYS A 207 12.56 -19.19 28.78
C CYS A 207 11.13 -19.70 28.73
N ASP A 208 10.26 -19.02 29.47
CA ASP A 208 8.89 -19.47 29.69
C ASP A 208 8.06 -19.39 28.40
N LYS A 209 8.39 -18.41 27.55
CA LYS A 209 7.65 -18.07 26.34
C LYS A 209 8.61 -17.74 25.16
N PRO A 210 9.27 -18.75 24.56
CA PRO A 210 10.33 -18.55 23.57
C PRO A 210 9.83 -18.06 22.20
N SER A 211 8.61 -18.39 21.81
CA SER A 211 7.98 -17.88 20.56
C SER A 211 7.67 -16.38 20.60
N LEU A 212 7.76 -15.72 21.77
CA LEU A 212 7.61 -14.27 21.93
C LEU A 212 8.75 -13.44 21.34
N ALA A 213 9.76 -14.07 20.75
CA ALA A 213 10.86 -13.39 20.09
C ALA A 213 10.71 -13.30 18.57
N GLY A 214 9.74 -14.01 17.97
CA GLY A 214 9.72 -14.20 16.51
C GLY A 214 11.04 -14.78 16.01
N SER A 215 11.29 -14.72 14.70
CA SER A 215 12.51 -15.20 14.03
C SER A 215 13.82 -14.47 14.41
N ALA A 216 13.91 -13.89 15.61
CA ALA A 216 15.04 -13.15 16.14
C ALA A 216 15.91 -14.00 17.10
N THR A 217 15.63 -14.00 18.40
CA THR A 217 16.44 -14.71 19.42
C THR A 217 15.53 -15.32 20.47
N PHE A 218 15.55 -16.65 20.60
CA PHE A 218 14.83 -17.36 21.66
C PHE A 218 15.31 -16.82 23.01
N CYS A 219 14.41 -16.18 23.75
CA CYS A 219 14.69 -15.55 25.05
C CYS A 219 15.43 -14.19 25.01
N GLY A 220 15.52 -13.53 23.85
CA GLY A 220 16.19 -12.23 23.72
C GLY A 220 15.78 -11.21 24.78
N LEU A 221 16.79 -10.69 25.50
CA LEU A 221 16.64 -9.75 26.62
C LEU A 221 16.72 -8.30 26.16
N ASN A 222 16.23 -7.40 27.00
CA ASN A 222 16.52 -5.96 26.93
C ASN A 222 16.22 -5.28 25.58
N SER A 223 15.30 -5.88 24.80
CA SER A 223 14.67 -5.22 23.66
C SER A 223 13.71 -4.14 24.17
N ARG A 224 13.54 -3.07 23.39
CA ARG A 224 12.76 -1.90 23.79
C ARG A 224 11.64 -1.62 22.80
N LEU A 225 10.57 -1.02 23.32
CA LEU A 225 9.42 -0.56 22.55
C LEU A 225 9.09 0.86 22.94
N ALA A 226 9.02 1.74 21.96
CA ALA A 226 8.46 3.07 22.12
C ALA A 226 7.11 3.18 21.43
N ARG A 227 6.21 3.98 22.03
CA ARG A 227 4.84 4.17 21.59
C ARG A 227 4.52 5.65 21.57
N VAL A 228 4.02 6.15 20.45
CA VAL A 228 3.62 7.54 20.29
C VAL A 228 2.19 7.59 19.74
N VAL A 229 1.27 8.18 20.49
CA VAL A 229 -0.15 8.29 20.10
C VAL A 229 -0.49 9.73 19.76
N ARG A 230 -1.08 9.95 18.59
CA ARG A 230 -1.57 11.25 18.11
C ARG A 230 -2.99 11.09 17.59
N GLY A 231 -3.97 11.41 18.43
CA GLY A 231 -5.38 11.24 18.10
C GLY A 231 -5.72 9.77 17.84
N ASN A 232 -6.08 9.44 16.59
CA ASN A 232 -6.40 8.08 16.15
C ASN A 232 -5.21 7.31 15.58
N VAL A 233 -4.09 8.00 15.33
CA VAL A 233 -2.88 7.40 14.79
C VAL A 233 -1.95 7.04 15.94
N GLU A 234 -1.35 5.87 15.88
CA GLU A 234 -0.31 5.47 16.82
C GLU A 234 0.86 4.84 16.07
N TRP A 235 2.05 5.18 16.56
CA TRP A 235 3.32 4.76 16.05
C TRP A 235 4.03 3.91 17.09
N LEU A 236 4.52 2.74 16.68
CA LEU A 236 5.32 1.83 17.48
C LEU A 236 6.73 1.73 16.88
N PHE A 237 7.74 1.82 17.74
CA PHE A 237 9.15 1.62 17.38
C PHE A 237 9.72 0.44 18.15
N LEU A 238 10.16 -0.58 17.42
CA LEU A 238 10.65 -1.83 17.97
C LEU A 238 12.17 -1.88 17.82
N CYS A 239 12.89 -1.76 18.93
CA CYS A 239 14.35 -1.88 18.97
C CYS A 239 14.74 -3.21 19.61
N ARG A 240 14.99 -4.22 18.78
CA ARG A 240 15.16 -5.60 19.25
C ARG A 240 16.64 -5.99 19.23
N LYS A 241 17.12 -6.45 20.39
CA LYS A 241 18.40 -7.15 20.49
C LYS A 241 18.22 -8.56 19.94
N SER A 242 19.08 -8.94 19.01
CA SER A 242 19.06 -10.25 18.36
C SER A 242 20.46 -10.66 17.92
N HIS A 243 20.73 -11.96 17.93
CA HIS A 243 21.99 -12.53 17.49
C HIS A 243 21.78 -13.62 16.44
N TYR A 244 22.78 -13.88 15.59
CA TYR A 244 22.68 -14.86 14.49
C TYR A 244 22.47 -16.30 15.00
N SER A 245 23.05 -16.64 16.17
CA SER A 245 22.79 -17.94 16.81
C SER A 245 21.38 -18.07 17.37
N GLN A 246 20.63 -16.98 17.46
CA GLN A 246 19.33 -16.89 18.13
C GLN A 246 19.36 -17.24 19.63
N GLU A 247 20.56 -17.30 20.22
CA GLU A 247 20.77 -17.61 21.63
C GLU A 247 21.28 -16.38 22.40
N VAL A 248 20.95 -16.32 23.69
CA VAL A 248 21.42 -15.29 24.62
C VAL A 248 22.71 -15.75 25.29
N SER A 249 23.66 -14.83 25.44
CA SER A 249 24.98 -15.07 26.05
C SER A 249 25.26 -14.07 27.16
N THR A 250 26.34 -14.27 27.93
CA THR A 250 26.76 -13.35 29.00
C THR A 250 27.59 -12.17 28.50
N ASP A 251 27.72 -12.01 27.19
CA ASP A 251 28.44 -10.89 26.61
C ASP A 251 27.71 -9.54 26.85
N PRO A 252 28.43 -8.41 26.93
CA PRO A 252 27.84 -7.11 27.25
C PRO A 252 26.72 -6.63 26.32
N TYR A 253 26.60 -7.16 25.09
CA TYR A 253 25.54 -6.78 24.16
C TYR A 253 24.15 -6.94 24.78
N TRP A 254 23.94 -7.92 25.65
CA TRP A 254 22.62 -8.19 26.24
C TRP A 254 22.29 -7.32 27.45
N LEU A 255 23.23 -6.50 27.95
CA LEU A 255 22.98 -5.57 29.04
C LEU A 255 21.93 -4.53 28.64
N GLY A 256 21.06 -4.17 29.58
CA GLY A 256 20.10 -3.08 29.38
C GLY A 256 20.75 -1.71 29.15
N SER A 257 21.97 -1.53 29.67
CA SER A 257 22.80 -0.33 29.51
C SER A 257 23.60 -0.29 28.21
N ASP A 258 23.77 -1.41 27.51
CA ASP A 258 24.41 -1.42 26.20
C ASP A 258 23.37 -0.96 25.16
N PRO A 259 23.60 0.15 24.44
CA PRO A 259 22.57 0.74 23.60
C PRO A 259 22.42 0.05 22.25
N ARG A 260 23.27 -0.94 21.96
CA ARG A 260 23.35 -1.62 20.67
C ARG A 260 22.22 -2.61 20.49
N PHE A 261 21.67 -2.68 19.28
CA PHE A 261 20.66 -3.67 18.89
C PHE A 261 20.75 -3.97 17.39
N SER A 262 20.03 -4.98 16.89
CA SER A 262 20.24 -5.48 15.52
C SER A 262 19.01 -5.41 14.62
N LEU A 263 17.81 -5.28 15.19
CA LEU A 263 16.58 -5.20 14.41
C LEU A 263 15.76 -3.98 14.81
N PHE A 264 15.59 -3.05 13.87
CA PHE A 264 14.72 -1.88 14.01
C PHE A 264 13.45 -2.07 13.17
N GLY A 265 12.29 -1.81 13.77
CA GLY A 265 11.01 -1.76 13.05
C GLY A 265 10.20 -0.53 13.47
N THR A 266 9.49 0.07 12.51
CA THR A 266 8.55 1.18 12.72
C THR A 266 7.20 0.79 12.18
N ILE A 267 6.15 1.00 12.96
CA ILE A 267 4.79 0.66 12.56
C ILE A 267 3.87 1.83 12.88
N GLY A 268 3.16 2.33 11.88
CA GLY A 268 2.11 3.32 12.04
C GLY A 268 0.77 2.69 11.74
N PHE A 269 -0.25 2.92 12.56
CA PHE A 269 -1.61 2.49 12.22
C PHE A 269 -2.65 3.51 12.70
N ASN A 270 -3.82 3.43 12.10
CA ASN A 270 -4.98 4.21 12.49
C ASN A 270 -6.05 3.30 13.10
N ARG A 271 -6.38 3.54 14.38
CA ARG A 271 -7.32 2.70 15.14
C ARG A 271 -8.77 2.80 14.64
N GLN A 272 -9.12 3.85 13.90
CA GLN A 272 -10.45 4.09 13.38
C GLN A 272 -10.61 3.52 11.97
N SER A 273 -9.63 3.72 11.08
CA SER A 273 -9.70 3.27 9.68
C SER A 273 -9.10 1.89 9.44
N GLY A 274 -8.32 1.33 10.37
CA GLY A 274 -7.62 0.05 10.17
C GLY A 274 -6.45 0.12 9.18
N GLU A 275 -6.08 1.32 8.74
CA GLU A 275 -4.92 1.54 7.88
C GLU A 275 -3.62 1.33 8.67
N ILE A 276 -2.62 0.70 8.04
CA ILE A 276 -1.33 0.39 8.64
C ILE A 276 -0.18 0.58 7.65
N VAL A 277 1.01 0.93 8.16
CA VAL A 277 2.26 1.03 7.42
C VAL A 277 3.42 0.49 8.25
N PHE A 278 4.43 -0.04 7.58
CA PHE A 278 5.60 -0.65 8.22
C PHE A 278 6.88 -0.18 7.54
N PHE A 279 7.94 -0.02 8.33
CA PHE A 279 9.28 0.24 7.84
C PHE A 279 10.28 -0.55 8.67
N ASP A 280 11.29 -1.11 8.01
CA ASP A 280 12.40 -1.80 8.66
C ASP A 280 13.68 -1.00 8.53
N GLY A 281 14.50 -1.02 9.58
CA GLY A 281 15.89 -0.63 9.46
C GLY A 281 16.65 -1.65 8.61
N ARG A 282 17.69 -1.18 7.91
CA ARG A 282 18.58 -2.04 7.13
C ARG A 282 19.22 -3.15 7.97
N LYS A 283 19.07 -4.40 7.52
CA LYS A 283 19.63 -5.58 8.20
C LYS A 283 21.11 -5.81 7.93
N ASP A 284 21.67 -5.18 6.89
CA ASP A 284 23.11 -5.23 6.59
C ASP A 284 23.91 -4.20 7.39
N ARG A 285 23.24 -3.29 8.11
CA ARG A 285 23.83 -2.51 9.19
C ARG A 285 23.86 -3.39 10.43
N GLY A 286 25.05 -3.89 10.78
CA GLY A 286 25.20 -4.91 11.82
C GLY A 286 24.75 -4.51 13.22
N VAL A 287 24.66 -3.21 13.54
CA VAL A 287 24.29 -2.72 14.88
C VAL A 287 23.68 -1.30 14.80
N PHE A 288 22.45 -1.13 15.29
CA PHE A 288 21.80 0.14 15.60
C PHE A 288 22.10 0.57 17.05
N ASP A 289 21.84 1.84 17.39
CA ASP A 289 22.14 2.43 18.71
C ASP A 289 20.98 3.33 19.15
N TRP A 290 20.27 2.95 20.22
CA TRP A 290 19.10 3.70 20.72
C TRP A 290 19.44 4.86 21.66
N SER A 291 20.73 5.17 21.89
CA SER A 291 21.13 6.40 22.59
C SER A 291 20.87 7.67 21.77
N LYS A 292 20.43 7.49 20.52
CA LYS A 292 20.04 8.54 19.59
C LYS A 292 18.63 8.27 19.11
N THR A 293 17.94 9.35 18.73
CA THR A 293 16.69 9.24 18.01
C THR A 293 16.94 8.84 16.55
N PHE A 294 15.93 8.25 15.92
CA PHE A 294 15.96 7.79 14.55
C PHE A 294 15.08 8.66 13.67
N VAL A 295 15.63 9.08 12.54
CA VAL A 295 14.91 9.89 11.55
C VAL A 295 13.66 9.14 11.05
N PRO A 296 12.51 9.83 10.91
CA PRO A 296 11.32 9.21 10.34
C PRO A 296 11.53 8.83 8.86
N PRO A 297 10.83 7.80 8.35
CA PRO A 297 10.83 7.46 6.93
C PRO A 297 10.42 8.68 6.09
N GLY A 298 11.21 9.00 5.05
CA GLY A 298 10.98 10.17 4.21
C GLY A 298 11.26 11.53 4.88
N GLY A 299 11.98 11.54 6.02
CA GLY A 299 12.37 12.76 6.73
C GLY A 299 11.23 13.47 7.47
N HIS A 300 11.52 14.60 8.11
CA HIS A 300 10.56 15.33 8.95
C HIS A 300 9.49 16.05 8.13
N SER A 301 9.83 16.43 6.90
CA SER A 301 8.94 17.12 5.95
C SER A 301 9.37 16.83 4.52
N TYR A 302 8.56 17.24 3.55
CA TYR A 302 8.94 17.22 2.13
C TYR A 302 10.18 18.06 1.82
N SER A 303 10.43 19.14 2.58
CA SER A 303 11.57 20.05 2.39
C SER A 303 12.86 19.62 3.12
N ASP A 304 12.77 18.61 3.99
CA ASP A 304 13.88 18.13 4.82
C ASP A 304 14.85 17.26 4.00
N SER A 305 15.64 17.88 3.14
CA SER A 305 16.58 17.17 2.26
C SER A 305 17.61 16.34 3.03
N VAL A 306 18.05 16.82 4.20
CA VAL A 306 19.04 16.14 5.05
C VAL A 306 18.42 14.91 5.70
N GLY A 307 17.29 15.06 6.39
CA GLY A 307 16.61 13.92 7.04
C GLY A 307 16.08 12.91 6.03
N ARG A 308 15.67 13.35 4.83
CA ARG A 308 15.31 12.44 3.73
C ARG A 308 16.49 11.57 3.30
N ALA A 309 17.65 12.18 3.04
CA ALA A 309 18.85 11.42 2.69
C ALA A 309 19.29 10.47 3.81
N GLU A 310 19.14 10.89 5.07
CA GLU A 310 19.41 10.03 6.22
C GLU A 310 18.45 8.83 6.29
N ALA A 311 17.15 9.06 6.09
CA ALA A 311 16.13 8.02 6.07
C ALA A 311 16.39 7.00 4.95
N GLU A 312 16.70 7.47 3.74
CA GLU A 312 17.05 6.60 2.61
C GLU A 312 18.25 5.70 2.90
N ALA A 313 19.22 6.19 3.68
CA ALA A 313 20.37 5.40 4.09
C ALA A 313 20.02 4.41 5.21
N PHE A 314 19.07 4.76 6.07
CA PHE A 314 18.73 4.05 7.30
C PHE A 314 17.74 2.88 7.11
N TYR A 315 16.68 3.08 6.32
CA TYR A 315 15.62 2.08 6.12
C TYR A 315 15.92 1.11 4.98
N ASP A 316 15.39 -0.10 5.08
CA ASP A 316 15.49 -1.14 4.05
C ASP A 316 14.46 -0.87 2.93
N PRO A 317 14.90 -0.61 1.68
CA PRO A 317 13.98 -0.34 0.57
C PRO A 317 13.22 -1.59 0.10
N THR A 318 13.60 -2.79 0.57
CA THR A 318 12.96 -4.06 0.19
C THR A 318 11.83 -4.46 1.14
N PHE A 319 11.68 -3.78 2.28
CA PHE A 319 10.61 -3.99 3.27
C PHE A 319 10.30 -5.46 3.57
N GLN A 320 11.29 -6.15 4.10
CA GLN A 320 11.24 -7.62 4.22
C GLN A 320 10.40 -8.14 5.39
N VAL A 321 9.75 -7.29 6.20
CA VAL A 321 8.91 -7.76 7.30
C VAL A 321 7.66 -8.45 6.76
N PRO A 322 7.48 -9.76 7.05
CA PRO A 322 6.24 -10.41 6.76
C PRO A 322 5.20 -9.94 7.79
N CYS A 323 3.95 -9.74 7.35
CA CYS A 323 2.85 -9.23 8.18
C CYS A 323 2.77 -9.92 9.57
N HIS A 324 2.94 -11.24 9.66
CA HIS A 324 2.87 -11.96 10.94
C HIS A 324 3.98 -11.66 11.93
N ALA A 325 5.17 -11.26 11.46
CA ALA A 325 6.30 -11.00 12.35
C ALA A 325 6.05 -9.80 13.27
N CYS A 326 5.02 -9.00 12.95
CA CYS A 326 4.70 -7.76 13.63
C CYS A 326 3.24 -7.65 14.10
N HIS A 327 2.37 -8.65 13.89
CA HIS A 327 0.93 -8.57 14.21
C HIS A 327 0.54 -9.45 15.42
N ASP A 328 -0.23 -8.90 16.38
CA ASP A 328 -0.72 -9.60 17.60
C ASP A 328 -1.88 -10.54 17.31
N ASN A 329 -2.35 -11.38 18.27
CA ASN A 329 -3.52 -12.29 18.21
C ASN A 329 -4.74 -11.98 19.09
N LYS A 330 -4.77 -10.89 19.87
CA LYS A 330 -5.68 -10.78 21.03
C LYS A 330 -6.97 -10.01 20.84
N SER A 331 -7.19 -9.34 19.71
CA SER A 331 -8.43 -8.60 19.46
C SER A 331 -9.08 -9.10 18.19
N PRO A 332 -10.35 -9.55 18.23
CA PRO A 332 -10.93 -10.33 17.16
C PRO A 332 -11.01 -9.69 15.78
N TYR A 333 -10.70 -8.40 15.54
CA TYR A 333 -10.71 -7.85 14.18
C TYR A 333 -9.89 -6.56 13.96
N VAL A 334 -8.73 -6.42 14.60
CA VAL A 334 -7.78 -5.35 14.25
C VAL A 334 -6.38 -5.92 14.20
N ILE A 335 -5.60 -5.46 13.22
CA ILE A 335 -4.15 -5.61 13.21
C ILE A 335 -3.59 -4.64 14.24
N ASP A 336 -3.36 -5.15 15.44
CA ASP A 336 -2.60 -4.45 16.46
C ASP A 336 -1.14 -4.88 16.34
N PRO A 337 -0.21 -3.96 16.04
CA PRO A 337 1.18 -4.34 15.97
C PRO A 337 1.74 -4.71 17.35
N HIS A 338 2.54 -5.77 17.36
CA HIS A 338 2.86 -6.61 18.52
C HIS A 338 3.84 -5.97 19.52
N ILE A 339 3.56 -6.14 20.83
CA ILE A 339 4.37 -6.79 21.92
C ILE A 339 3.45 -7.28 23.08
N ALA A 340 2.12 -7.25 22.89
CA ALA A 340 1.16 -7.66 23.92
C ALA A 340 1.18 -9.17 24.24
N GLN A 341 1.91 -10.02 23.50
CA GLN A 341 2.07 -11.42 23.91
C GLN A 341 2.93 -11.60 25.17
N SER A 342 3.62 -10.57 25.66
CA SER A 342 4.12 -10.53 27.06
C SER A 342 2.99 -10.64 28.11
N ARG A 343 1.73 -10.44 27.70
CA ARG A 343 0.51 -10.48 28.54
C ARG A 343 -0.26 -11.82 28.47
N VAL A 344 0.34 -12.90 27.96
CA VAL A 344 -0.33 -14.23 27.88
C VAL A 344 0.06 -15.14 29.03
N GLY A 345 -0.78 -16.14 29.31
CA GLY A 345 -0.46 -17.23 30.24
C GLY A 345 -0.47 -16.80 31.71
N TYR A 346 -1.46 -16.01 32.11
CA TYR A 346 -1.64 -15.57 33.50
C TYR A 346 -2.95 -16.11 34.06
N ARG A 347 -2.96 -16.48 35.35
CA ARG A 347 -4.12 -17.15 35.97
C ARG A 347 -5.26 -16.21 36.30
N ALA A 348 -5.04 -14.90 36.37
CA ALA A 348 -6.11 -13.92 36.57
C ALA A 348 -6.08 -12.83 35.48
N ALA A 349 -5.59 -13.20 34.29
CA ALA A 349 -5.32 -12.28 33.19
C ALA A 349 -4.52 -11.05 33.68
N GLU A 350 -4.98 -9.84 33.37
CA GLU A 350 -4.32 -8.58 33.74
C GLU A 350 -4.33 -8.28 35.25
N LYS A 351 -5.16 -8.99 36.03
CA LYS A 351 -5.23 -8.85 37.49
C LYS A 351 -4.23 -9.73 38.24
N ASP A 352 -3.51 -10.60 37.53
CA ASP A 352 -2.44 -11.41 38.09
C ASP A 352 -1.24 -10.51 38.41
N SER A 353 -0.71 -10.56 39.64
CA SER A 353 0.47 -9.76 40.02
C SER A 353 1.68 -10.03 39.13
N ARG A 354 1.78 -11.23 38.55
CA ARG A 354 2.80 -11.59 37.57
C ARG A 354 2.59 -10.87 36.25
N ALA A 355 1.35 -10.63 35.83
CA ALA A 355 1.08 -9.84 34.64
C ALA A 355 1.57 -8.40 34.81
N THR A 356 1.43 -7.81 36.01
CA THR A 356 1.97 -6.47 36.30
C THR A 356 3.49 -6.43 36.19
N ALA A 357 4.18 -7.47 36.66
CA ALA A 357 5.64 -7.53 36.66
C ALA A 357 6.24 -7.95 35.30
N PHE A 358 5.60 -8.89 34.60
CA PHE A 358 6.19 -9.65 33.48
C PHE A 358 5.56 -9.29 32.13
N SER A 359 4.73 -8.25 32.07
CA SER A 359 4.09 -7.81 30.84
C SER A 359 4.20 -6.31 30.59
N LEU A 360 3.85 -5.87 29.39
CA LEU A 360 3.69 -4.45 29.06
C LEU A 360 2.38 -3.83 29.60
N ALA A 361 1.77 -4.38 30.66
CA ALA A 361 0.61 -3.84 31.39
C ALA A 361 -0.47 -3.16 30.50
N ASP A 362 -0.70 -1.86 30.62
CA ASP A 362 -1.62 -1.05 29.81
C ASP A 362 -0.91 -0.24 28.70
N TYR A 363 0.41 -0.38 28.60
CA TYR A 363 1.25 0.39 27.67
C TYR A 363 0.79 0.25 26.20
N LEU A 364 0.37 -0.94 25.78
CA LEU A 364 -0.40 -1.22 24.55
C LEU A 364 -1.87 -1.53 24.90
N PRO A 365 -2.79 -0.56 25.07
CA PRO A 365 -4.11 -0.83 25.64
C PRO A 365 -4.95 -1.82 24.82
N LEU A 366 -5.85 -2.57 25.48
CA LEU A 366 -6.83 -3.41 24.79
C LEU A 366 -7.71 -2.56 23.86
N ARG A 367 -8.01 -3.09 22.67
CA ARG A 367 -8.80 -2.38 21.66
C ARG A 367 -10.21 -2.95 21.53
N PRO A 368 -11.18 -2.12 21.13
CA PRO A 368 -12.51 -2.59 20.76
C PRO A 368 -12.43 -3.63 19.64
N ARG A 369 -13.31 -4.62 19.71
CA ARG A 369 -13.54 -5.61 18.66
C ARG A 369 -14.25 -4.93 17.50
N LEU A 370 -13.68 -4.96 16.29
CA LEU A 370 -14.33 -4.38 15.12
C LEU A 370 -14.59 -5.46 14.06
N LEU A 371 -15.61 -6.31 14.28
CA LEU A 371 -15.99 -7.47 13.45
C LEU A 371 -15.83 -7.30 11.92
N ASP A 372 -16.03 -6.07 11.44
CA ASP A 372 -15.96 -5.72 10.02
C ASP A 372 -14.82 -4.73 9.71
N SER A 373 -13.67 -4.81 10.39
CA SER A 373 -12.48 -3.97 10.14
C SER A 373 -11.32 -4.74 9.52
N PRO A 374 -11.42 -5.06 8.22
CA PRO A 374 -10.26 -5.46 7.43
C PRO A 374 -9.18 -4.36 7.47
N PHE A 375 -7.93 -4.74 7.26
CA PHE A 375 -6.82 -3.80 7.25
C PHE A 375 -6.51 -3.35 5.82
N ARG A 376 -5.93 -2.16 5.72
CA ARG A 376 -5.34 -1.68 4.48
C ARG A 376 -3.90 -1.31 4.73
N VAL A 377 -3.00 -1.84 3.91
CA VAL A 377 -1.58 -1.47 3.94
C VAL A 377 -1.38 -0.23 3.09
N ILE A 378 -0.73 0.78 3.67
CA ILE A 378 -0.28 1.97 2.97
C ILE A 378 1.18 1.78 2.58
N GLY A 379 1.52 2.06 1.33
CA GLY A 379 2.87 2.00 0.82
C GLY A 379 2.93 1.23 -0.49
N SER A 380 2.97 1.94 -1.62
CA SER A 380 2.96 1.35 -2.97
C SER A 380 4.08 0.33 -3.19
N GLY A 381 5.28 0.60 -2.65
CA GLY A 381 6.42 -0.31 -2.72
C GLY A 381 6.14 -1.67 -2.05
N TYR A 382 5.57 -1.65 -0.85
CA TYR A 382 5.22 -2.87 -0.11
C TYR A 382 4.06 -3.59 -0.81
N THR A 383 2.97 -2.88 -1.10
CA THR A 383 1.77 -3.48 -1.68
C THR A 383 2.01 -4.02 -3.08
N SER A 384 2.91 -3.44 -3.88
CA SER A 384 3.31 -4.00 -5.18
C SER A 384 4.03 -5.34 -5.02
N THR A 385 5.03 -5.38 -4.13
CA THR A 385 5.86 -6.56 -3.85
C THR A 385 5.03 -7.72 -3.30
N TYR A 386 4.10 -7.42 -2.39
CA TYR A 386 3.30 -8.40 -1.67
C TYR A 386 1.82 -8.44 -2.13
N SER A 387 1.50 -7.93 -3.33
CA SER A 387 0.12 -7.78 -3.82
C SER A 387 -0.68 -9.10 -3.80
N VAL A 388 -0.09 -10.17 -4.34
CA VAL A 388 -0.71 -11.51 -4.38
C VAL A 388 -0.96 -12.02 -2.97
N ASP A 389 -0.03 -11.77 -2.06
CA ASP A 389 -0.12 -12.20 -0.68
C ASP A 389 -1.25 -11.42 0.04
N LEU A 390 -1.24 -10.10 -0.05
CA LEU A 390 -2.29 -9.26 0.53
C LEU A 390 -3.69 -9.61 0.00
N MET A 391 -3.84 -9.88 -1.31
CA MET A 391 -5.13 -10.29 -1.89
C MET A 391 -5.62 -11.66 -1.40
N ARG A 392 -4.71 -12.55 -1.01
CA ARG A 392 -5.04 -13.89 -0.49
C ARG A 392 -5.13 -13.94 1.04
N ALA A 393 -4.78 -12.85 1.72
CA ALA A 393 -4.94 -12.71 3.15
C ALA A 393 -6.42 -12.86 3.54
N LYS A 394 -6.70 -13.81 4.43
CA LYS A 394 -8.06 -14.09 4.89
C LYS A 394 -8.11 -14.14 6.41
N THR A 395 -9.20 -13.64 6.98
CA THR A 395 -9.61 -14.04 8.33
C THR A 395 -10.22 -15.42 8.28
N VAL A 396 -10.10 -16.13 9.40
CA VAL A 396 -10.57 -17.50 9.57
C VAL A 396 -11.48 -17.55 10.79
N GLN A 397 -12.61 -18.22 10.65
CA GLN A 397 -13.42 -18.68 11.77
C GLN A 397 -12.91 -20.03 12.26
N ASP A 398 -12.73 -20.19 13.57
CA ASP A 398 -12.51 -21.51 14.16
C ASP A 398 -13.81 -22.33 14.05
N PRO A 399 -13.82 -23.48 13.36
CA PRO A 399 -15.03 -24.31 13.20
C PRO A 399 -15.63 -24.79 14.52
N SER A 400 -14.81 -24.91 15.57
CA SER A 400 -15.26 -25.28 16.91
C SER A 400 -15.72 -24.09 17.76
N GLY A 401 -15.41 -22.86 17.32
CA GLY A 401 -15.66 -21.61 18.06
C GLY A 401 -14.76 -21.39 19.29
N ASN A 402 -13.85 -22.33 19.59
CA ASN A 402 -13.02 -22.34 20.79
C ASN A 402 -12.04 -21.16 20.85
N CYS A 403 -11.46 -20.77 19.72
CA CYS A 403 -10.44 -19.74 19.63
C CYS A 403 -11.02 -18.38 19.19
N THR A 404 -12.01 -18.37 18.28
CA THR A 404 -12.54 -17.10 17.72
C THR A 404 -13.48 -16.33 18.64
N GLY A 405 -13.97 -16.93 19.73
CA GLY A 405 -14.65 -16.19 20.79
C GLY A 405 -13.77 -15.11 21.46
N CYS A 406 -12.44 -15.31 21.41
CA CYS A 406 -11.45 -14.45 22.04
C CYS A 406 -10.45 -13.82 21.06
N HIS A 407 -10.15 -14.46 19.92
CA HIS A 407 -9.05 -14.10 19.02
C HIS A 407 -9.49 -13.93 17.56
N THR A 408 -8.79 -13.09 16.78
CA THR A 408 -8.87 -13.20 15.31
C THR A 408 -7.93 -14.29 14.88
N LEU A 409 -8.35 -15.08 13.91
CA LEU A 409 -7.50 -16.03 13.25
C LEU A 409 -7.36 -15.62 11.80
N THR A 410 -6.17 -15.85 11.24
CA THR A 410 -5.86 -15.45 9.88
C THR A 410 -5.02 -16.52 9.20
N THR A 411 -5.05 -16.56 7.88
CA THR A 411 -4.30 -17.54 7.09
C THR A 411 -2.79 -17.24 7.08
N GLN A 412 -2.01 -18.23 6.62
CA GLN A 412 -0.57 -18.19 6.37
C GLN A 412 0.02 -16.90 5.80
N ILE A 413 -0.74 -16.21 4.98
CA ILE A 413 -0.20 -15.12 4.18
C ILE A 413 -0.07 -13.85 5.01
N THR A 414 -0.84 -13.78 6.08
CA THR A 414 -0.64 -12.85 7.20
C THR A 414 0.00 -13.53 8.41
N GLY A 415 0.56 -14.72 8.17
CA GLY A 415 1.27 -15.71 9.00
C GLY A 415 0.60 -16.20 10.26
N GLN A 416 -0.46 -17.00 10.08
CA GLN A 416 -0.97 -17.96 11.07
C GLN A 416 -0.98 -17.38 12.48
N ARG A 417 -1.85 -16.39 12.67
CA ARG A 417 -1.97 -15.61 13.91
C ARG A 417 -2.13 -16.47 15.18
N LEU A 418 -2.54 -17.74 15.04
CA LEU A 418 -2.42 -18.74 16.08
C LEU A 418 -1.18 -19.61 15.87
N ALA A 419 -0.08 -19.23 16.53
CA ALA A 419 1.13 -20.03 16.54
C ALA A 419 0.83 -21.43 17.13
N PRO A 420 1.25 -22.52 16.49
CA PRO A 420 1.02 -23.88 16.98
C PRO A 420 1.55 -24.12 18.41
N ASP A 421 2.70 -23.50 18.72
CA ASP A 421 3.33 -23.50 20.04
C ASP A 421 2.49 -22.82 21.12
N ALA A 422 1.59 -21.90 20.77
CA ALA A 422 0.74 -21.23 21.76
C ALA A 422 -0.33 -22.15 22.37
N VAL A 423 -0.83 -23.08 21.56
CA VAL A 423 -1.87 -24.05 21.94
C VAL A 423 -1.27 -25.44 22.22
N SER A 424 0.05 -25.58 22.22
CA SER A 424 0.76 -26.85 22.43
C SER A 424 0.36 -27.92 21.40
N ARG A 425 0.17 -27.54 20.14
CA ARG A 425 -0.20 -28.45 19.05
C ARG A 425 0.76 -28.30 17.89
N GLU A 426 1.20 -29.43 17.32
CA GLU A 426 2.06 -29.40 16.14
C GLU A 426 1.23 -28.99 14.90
N PRO A 427 1.71 -28.08 14.03
CA PRO A 427 0.99 -27.68 12.83
C PRO A 427 0.75 -28.88 11.90
N ARG A 428 -0.44 -28.95 11.30
CA ARG A 428 -0.85 -30.06 10.43
C ARG A 428 -1.78 -29.60 9.30
N ILE A 429 -1.71 -30.28 8.17
CA ILE A 429 -2.66 -30.15 7.07
C ILE A 429 -3.10 -31.56 6.66
N THR A 430 -4.40 -31.79 6.49
CA THR A 430 -4.94 -33.13 6.19
C THR A 430 -4.58 -33.58 4.77
N LEU A 431 -4.66 -32.69 3.79
CA LEU A 431 -4.34 -32.96 2.38
C LEU A 431 -3.53 -31.80 1.80
N PRO A 432 -2.24 -31.67 2.13
CA PRO A 432 -1.45 -30.53 1.69
C PRO A 432 -1.14 -30.59 0.19
N SER A 433 -1.20 -29.45 -0.48
CA SER A 433 -0.49 -29.25 -1.74
C SER A 433 1.03 -29.34 -1.54
N TRP A 434 1.79 -29.50 -2.62
CA TRP A 434 3.26 -29.55 -2.52
C TRP A 434 3.87 -28.31 -1.86
N VAL A 435 3.35 -27.12 -2.18
CA VAL A 435 3.80 -25.85 -1.60
C VAL A 435 3.50 -25.79 -0.10
N GLN A 436 2.28 -26.14 0.28
CA GLN A 436 1.86 -26.21 1.69
C GLN A 436 2.70 -27.24 2.48
N LEU A 437 3.11 -28.35 1.86
CA LEU A 437 3.96 -29.35 2.52
C LEU A 437 5.36 -28.80 2.85
N LEU A 438 5.94 -28.00 1.96
CA LEU A 438 7.23 -27.34 2.21
C LEU A 438 7.11 -26.31 3.34
N GLN A 439 6.08 -25.47 3.30
CA GLN A 439 5.80 -24.46 4.33
C GLN A 439 5.50 -25.11 5.69
N LEU A 440 4.72 -26.19 5.69
CA LEU A 440 4.40 -26.95 6.90
C LEU A 440 5.65 -27.55 7.54
N ARG A 441 6.61 -28.03 6.73
CA ARG A 441 7.87 -28.55 7.23
C ARG A 441 8.69 -27.45 7.91
N GLU A 442 8.74 -26.26 7.34
CA GLU A 442 9.42 -25.10 7.93
C GLU A 442 8.78 -24.70 9.27
N GLU A 443 7.45 -24.61 9.33
CA GLU A 443 6.74 -24.28 10.57
C GLU A 443 6.95 -25.33 11.66
N LYS A 444 7.01 -26.62 11.30
CA LYS A 444 7.35 -27.69 12.25
C LYS A 444 8.75 -27.56 12.84
N ILE A 445 9.72 -27.08 12.04
CA ILE A 445 11.09 -26.82 12.52
C ILE A 445 11.06 -25.66 13.54
N ILE A 446 10.33 -24.58 13.24
CA ILE A 446 10.16 -23.44 14.13
C ILE A 446 9.48 -23.87 15.44
N TYR A 447 8.39 -24.64 15.36
CA TYR A 447 7.69 -25.20 16.51
C TYR A 447 8.63 -26.06 17.38
N ALA A 448 9.40 -26.96 16.77
CA ALA A 448 10.34 -27.82 17.50
C ALA A 448 11.46 -26.98 18.17
N ALA A 449 11.96 -25.95 17.50
CA ALA A 449 12.95 -25.04 18.06
C ALA A 449 12.39 -24.25 19.25
N ALA A 450 11.17 -23.71 19.14
CA ALA A 450 10.49 -23.02 20.24
C ALA A 450 10.27 -23.97 21.44
N ALA A 451 9.81 -25.20 21.20
CA ALA A 451 9.63 -26.20 22.24
C ALA A 451 10.95 -26.55 22.95
N ALA A 452 12.07 -26.62 22.23
CA ALA A 452 13.39 -26.92 22.81
C ALA A 452 13.91 -25.80 23.74
N HIS A 453 13.51 -24.55 23.48
CA HIS A 453 13.91 -23.37 24.27
C HIS A 453 12.88 -23.01 25.36
N ARG A 454 11.92 -23.90 25.64
CA ARG A 454 10.93 -23.71 26.70
C ARG A 454 11.44 -24.27 28.03
N THR A 455 11.25 -23.53 29.11
CA THR A 455 11.56 -24.00 30.48
C THR A 455 10.66 -25.16 30.90
N ASP A 456 11.20 -26.06 31.70
CA ASP A 456 10.44 -27.18 32.25
C ASP A 456 9.39 -26.68 33.26
N TRP A 457 9.70 -25.62 34.02
CA TRP A 457 8.74 -24.95 34.92
C TRP A 457 7.44 -24.52 34.23
N ALA A 458 7.54 -23.97 33.00
CA ALA A 458 6.38 -23.56 32.22
C ALA A 458 5.46 -24.72 31.81
N LEU A 459 6.02 -25.93 31.69
CA LEU A 459 5.31 -27.17 31.35
C LEU A 459 4.73 -27.87 32.59
N GLU A 460 5.39 -27.75 33.74
CA GLU A 460 4.97 -28.38 34.99
C GLU A 460 3.72 -27.74 35.58
N ARG A 461 2.96 -28.49 36.39
CA ARG A 461 1.70 -28.02 37.01
C ARG A 461 1.86 -26.77 37.89
N VAL A 462 3.04 -26.55 38.45
CA VAL A 462 3.34 -25.41 39.32
C VAL A 462 3.38 -24.11 38.53
N GLY A 463 4.18 -24.04 37.46
CA GLY A 463 4.17 -22.91 36.52
C GLY A 463 2.92 -22.94 35.65
N GLY A 464 2.77 -24.05 34.91
CA GLY A 464 1.52 -24.47 34.27
C GLY A 464 1.00 -23.46 33.27
N ILE A 465 1.90 -22.74 32.61
CA ILE A 465 1.55 -21.66 31.70
C ILE A 465 1.44 -22.11 30.26
N HIS A 466 1.85 -23.34 29.94
CA HIS A 466 1.77 -23.89 28.58
C HIS A 466 0.73 -25.03 28.50
N PRO A 467 -0.18 -25.01 27.51
CA PRO A 467 -0.39 -23.94 26.53
C PRO A 467 -0.86 -22.63 27.19
N TRP A 468 -0.38 -21.49 26.70
CA TRP A 468 -0.84 -20.19 27.22
C TRP A 468 -2.07 -19.67 26.49
N MET A 469 -2.52 -20.35 25.43
CA MET A 469 -3.81 -20.15 24.78
C MET A 469 -4.68 -21.38 24.94
N VAL A 470 -5.76 -21.21 25.71
CA VAL A 470 -6.73 -22.25 26.06
C VAL A 470 -8.12 -21.95 25.46
N PRO A 471 -8.85 -22.99 25.00
CA PRO A 471 -10.21 -22.85 24.48
C PRO A 471 -11.16 -22.03 25.37
N GLY A 472 -11.96 -21.15 24.75
CA GLY A 472 -13.04 -20.37 25.38
C GLY A 472 -12.59 -19.29 26.39
N SER A 473 -11.34 -19.36 26.84
CA SER A 473 -10.75 -18.54 27.90
C SER A 473 -9.53 -17.75 27.43
N GLY A 474 -9.05 -18.04 26.21
CA GLY A 474 -7.94 -17.33 25.60
C GLY A 474 -6.69 -17.49 26.43
N ASN A 475 -6.22 -16.41 27.06
CA ASN A 475 -4.98 -16.41 27.83
C ASN A 475 -5.18 -16.52 29.36
N ASP A 476 -6.42 -16.65 29.82
CA ASP A 476 -6.72 -16.80 31.25
C ASP A 476 -6.61 -18.27 31.66
N LEU A 477 -5.62 -18.55 32.49
CA LEU A 477 -5.32 -19.90 32.98
C LEU A 477 -6.04 -20.24 34.30
N SER A 478 -6.91 -19.37 34.85
CA SER A 478 -7.74 -19.72 36.02
C SER A 478 -8.72 -20.85 35.71
N LEU A 479 -9.23 -20.84 34.49
CA LEU A 479 -10.15 -21.85 34.01
C LEU A 479 -9.32 -23.06 33.62
N ASN A 480 -9.51 -24.18 34.33
CA ASN A 480 -8.93 -25.48 33.97
C ASN A 480 -9.59 -26.02 32.67
N SER A 481 -9.61 -25.20 31.63
CA SER A 481 -10.12 -25.54 30.31
C SER A 481 -9.23 -26.63 29.73
N PRO A 482 -9.79 -27.73 29.21
CA PRO A 482 -9.00 -28.70 28.49
C PRO A 482 -8.35 -28.02 27.28
N GLY A 483 -7.11 -28.42 26.95
CA GLY A 483 -6.47 -27.97 25.72
C GLY A 483 -7.31 -28.35 24.49
N LEU A 484 -7.17 -27.59 23.40
CA LEU A 484 -7.89 -27.82 22.14
C LEU A 484 -7.74 -29.28 21.71
N SER A 485 -8.82 -30.00 21.41
CA SER A 485 -8.73 -31.43 21.07
C SER A 485 -7.90 -31.67 19.80
N ALA A 486 -7.39 -32.89 19.58
CA ALA A 486 -6.63 -33.19 18.37
C ALA A 486 -7.48 -33.02 17.09
N GLU A 487 -8.77 -33.31 17.19
CA GLU A 487 -9.73 -33.14 16.09
C GLU A 487 -10.04 -31.66 15.83
N ASP A 488 -10.33 -30.88 16.87
CA ASP A 488 -10.57 -29.44 16.72
C ASP A 488 -9.33 -28.72 16.20
N TRP A 489 -8.15 -29.10 16.69
CA TRP A 489 -6.89 -28.59 16.16
C TRP A 489 -6.70 -28.95 14.69
N GLN A 490 -7.00 -30.18 14.28
CA GLN A 490 -6.85 -30.57 12.89
C GLN A 490 -7.76 -29.70 11.98
N ARG A 491 -9.02 -29.52 12.36
CA ARG A 491 -9.96 -28.68 11.60
C ARG A 491 -9.51 -27.22 11.56
N LEU A 492 -9.11 -26.67 12.71
CA LEU A 492 -8.64 -25.28 12.78
C LEU A 492 -7.32 -25.09 12.01
N SER A 493 -6.38 -26.03 12.12
CA SER A 493 -5.13 -26.00 11.38
C SER A 493 -5.39 -26.08 9.88
N ASP A 494 -6.27 -26.95 9.40
CA ASP A 494 -6.67 -26.94 7.98
C ASP A 494 -7.20 -25.55 7.56
N CYS A 495 -8.01 -24.90 8.39
CA CYS A 495 -8.48 -23.54 8.10
C CYS A 495 -7.36 -22.47 8.11
N LEU A 496 -6.45 -22.48 9.09
CA LEU A 496 -5.31 -21.55 9.18
C LEU A 496 -4.35 -21.67 7.98
N TRP A 497 -4.35 -22.84 7.33
CA TRP A 497 -3.51 -23.16 6.18
C TRP A 497 -4.24 -23.05 4.83
N ASP A 498 -5.45 -22.46 4.79
CA ASP A 498 -6.30 -22.32 3.60
C ASP A 498 -6.60 -23.69 2.93
N ALA A 499 -6.67 -24.75 3.73
CA ALA A 499 -6.93 -26.13 3.31
C ALA A 499 -8.30 -26.66 3.77
N GLY A 500 -9.00 -25.94 4.66
CA GLY A 500 -10.36 -26.26 5.08
C GLY A 500 -11.44 -25.71 4.13
N GLY A 501 -12.70 -26.05 4.39
CA GLY A 501 -13.86 -25.71 3.57
C GLY A 501 -14.66 -24.50 4.06
N ALA A 502 -15.98 -24.53 3.83
CA ALA A 502 -16.89 -23.43 4.17
C ALA A 502 -17.00 -23.19 5.68
N GLU A 503 -16.73 -24.21 6.50
CA GLU A 503 -16.68 -24.14 7.96
C GLU A 503 -15.64 -23.14 8.50
N CYS A 504 -14.64 -22.80 7.69
CA CYS A 504 -13.59 -21.87 8.04
C CYS A 504 -14.01 -20.40 7.95
N GLY A 505 -15.21 -20.08 7.43
CA GLY A 505 -15.72 -18.71 7.37
C GLY A 505 -14.72 -17.71 6.77
N TYR A 506 -14.06 -18.08 5.67
CA TYR A 506 -13.02 -17.24 5.08
C TYR A 506 -13.59 -15.91 4.62
N HIS A 507 -13.03 -14.81 5.12
CA HIS A 507 -13.33 -13.46 4.64
C HIS A 507 -12.04 -12.75 4.24
N PRO A 508 -12.04 -11.96 3.15
CA PRO A 508 -10.89 -11.14 2.79
C PRO A 508 -10.47 -10.25 3.96
N LEU A 509 -9.20 -10.34 4.33
CA LEU A 509 -8.66 -9.55 5.44
C LEU A 509 -8.11 -8.20 4.96
N TYR A 510 -7.62 -8.15 3.72
CA TYR A 510 -7.19 -6.91 3.08
C TYR A 510 -8.37 -6.23 2.39
N THR A 511 -8.58 -4.93 2.65
CA THR A 511 -9.60 -4.13 1.94
C THR A 511 -9.02 -3.13 0.96
N PRO A 512 -9.72 -2.91 -0.17
CA PRO A 512 -9.38 -1.83 -1.07
C PRO A 512 -9.63 -0.47 -0.41
N CYS A 513 -8.87 0.51 -0.88
CA CYS A 513 -9.07 1.92 -0.61
C CYS A 513 -10.54 2.36 -0.81
N PRO A 514 -11.19 2.94 0.22
CA PRO A 514 -12.55 3.44 0.08
C PRO A 514 -12.58 4.73 -0.74
N ALA A 515 -13.68 4.92 -1.50
CA ALA A 515 -13.89 6.15 -2.25
C ALA A 515 -14.18 7.33 -1.30
N PRO A 516 -13.77 8.56 -1.68
CA PRO A 516 -14.14 9.75 -0.92
C PRO A 516 -15.66 9.91 -0.86
N GLU A 517 -16.14 10.58 0.19
CA GLU A 517 -17.56 10.91 0.43
C GLU A 517 -18.52 9.74 0.75
N LEU A 518 -18.09 8.48 0.67
CA LEU A 518 -18.92 7.32 1.05
C LEU A 518 -19.00 7.06 2.57
N GLU A 519 -18.21 7.79 3.36
CA GLU A 519 -17.96 7.47 4.78
C GLU A 519 -18.71 8.41 5.73
N ALA A 520 -19.19 7.88 6.86
CA ALA A 520 -19.72 8.69 7.96
C ALA A 520 -18.58 9.52 8.60
N GLY A 521 -18.68 10.85 8.59
CA GLY A 521 -17.64 11.70 9.21
C GLY A 521 -17.44 13.10 8.63
N GLY A 522 -18.31 13.59 7.73
CA GLY A 522 -18.24 14.96 7.22
C GLY A 522 -17.27 15.16 6.04
N SER A 523 -16.80 14.09 5.41
CA SER A 523 -15.97 14.14 4.21
C SER A 523 -16.79 14.40 2.95
N LEU A 524 -17.53 15.51 2.90
CA LEU A 524 -18.42 15.87 1.80
C LEU A 524 -18.00 17.19 1.14
N LEU A 525 -18.03 17.23 -0.19
CA LEU A 525 -17.90 18.45 -0.95
C LEU A 525 -19.16 19.31 -0.74
N THR A 526 -18.95 20.55 -0.32
CA THR A 526 -20.03 21.49 0.01
C THR A 526 -19.73 22.88 -0.52
N ASN A 527 -20.75 23.74 -0.51
CA ASN A 527 -20.63 25.16 -0.85
C ASN A 527 -19.94 25.41 -2.20
N ALA A 528 -20.30 24.61 -3.22
CA ALA A 528 -19.85 24.86 -4.57
C ALA A 528 -20.45 26.18 -5.08
N THR A 529 -19.60 27.13 -5.44
CA THR A 529 -19.93 28.47 -5.91
C THR A 529 -19.22 28.77 -7.21
N ILE A 530 -19.82 29.61 -8.05
CA ILE A 530 -19.22 30.12 -9.28
C ILE A 530 -19.44 31.63 -9.39
N GLU A 531 -18.40 32.35 -9.78
CA GLU A 531 -18.39 33.80 -9.96
C GLU A 531 -17.74 34.15 -11.30
N VAL A 532 -18.35 35.07 -12.05
CA VAL A 532 -17.82 35.58 -13.31
C VAL A 532 -17.16 36.93 -13.05
N LEU A 533 -15.84 36.98 -13.21
CA LEU A 533 -15.02 38.16 -12.99
C LEU A 533 -14.61 38.81 -14.33
N PRO A 534 -14.29 40.11 -14.33
CA PRO A 534 -13.77 40.81 -15.51
C PRO A 534 -12.49 40.17 -16.08
N ALA A 535 -12.17 40.50 -17.33
CA ALA A 535 -10.90 40.10 -17.94
C ALA A 535 -9.70 40.66 -17.14
N PRO A 536 -8.60 39.90 -17.00
CA PRO A 536 -7.34 40.45 -16.52
C PRO A 536 -6.83 41.57 -17.42
N VAL A 537 -6.05 42.49 -16.87
CA VAL A 537 -5.44 43.59 -17.63
C VAL A 537 -4.57 43.02 -18.76
N GLY A 538 -4.86 43.41 -20.00
CA GLY A 538 -4.12 42.95 -21.19
C GLY A 538 -4.76 41.80 -21.97
N GLU A 539 -5.84 41.20 -21.47
CA GLU A 539 -6.64 40.19 -22.18
C GLU A 539 -7.78 40.85 -23.00
N ALA A 540 -8.30 40.14 -24.00
CA ALA A 540 -9.40 40.65 -24.81
C ALA A 540 -10.67 40.90 -23.97
N THR A 541 -11.43 41.94 -24.31
CA THR A 541 -12.68 42.30 -23.61
C THR A 541 -13.78 41.24 -23.72
N THR A 542 -13.61 40.25 -24.60
CA THR A 542 -14.50 39.09 -24.75
C THR A 542 -14.15 37.92 -23.84
N VAL A 543 -13.05 38.01 -23.10
CA VAL A 543 -12.61 37.00 -22.12
C VAL A 543 -13.10 37.40 -20.72
N ARG A 544 -13.46 36.42 -19.91
CA ARG A 544 -13.79 36.57 -18.48
C ARG A 544 -13.01 35.54 -17.69
N VAL A 545 -12.83 35.79 -16.40
CA VAL A 545 -12.31 34.77 -15.48
C VAL A 545 -13.49 34.16 -14.76
N LEU A 546 -13.68 32.84 -14.85
CA LEU A 546 -14.61 32.15 -13.99
C LEU A 546 -13.85 31.62 -12.78
N ARG A 547 -14.28 32.08 -11.62
CA ARG A 547 -13.82 31.57 -10.35
C ARG A 547 -14.84 30.59 -9.82
N PHE A 548 -14.43 29.35 -9.64
CA PHE A 548 -15.23 28.35 -8.94
C PHE A 548 -14.53 27.98 -7.64
N GLY A 549 -15.35 27.84 -6.59
CA GLY A 549 -14.88 27.55 -5.25
C GLY A 549 -15.78 26.51 -4.60
N TRP A 550 -15.21 25.67 -3.76
CA TRP A 550 -15.95 24.69 -2.98
C TRP A 550 -15.21 24.44 -1.67
N LYS A 551 -15.84 23.70 -0.76
CA LYS A 551 -15.22 23.26 0.48
C LYS A 551 -15.20 21.75 0.56
N TYR A 552 -14.13 21.20 1.11
CA TYR A 552 -14.01 19.76 1.36
C TYR A 552 -13.19 19.52 2.63
N LEU A 553 -13.65 18.60 3.49
CA LEU A 553 -12.91 18.10 4.64
C LEU A 553 -12.45 16.67 4.34
N ASN A 554 -11.18 16.36 4.56
CA ASN A 554 -10.72 14.98 4.53
C ASN A 554 -10.74 14.40 5.96
N GLY A 555 -11.90 13.87 6.38
CA GLY A 555 -12.10 13.40 7.75
C GLY A 555 -11.78 11.92 7.99
N TYR A 556 -11.36 11.17 6.96
CA TYR A 556 -11.20 9.72 7.07
C TYR A 556 -10.13 9.31 8.07
N GLY A 557 -10.48 8.40 8.97
CA GLY A 557 -9.62 7.98 10.08
C GLY A 557 -9.38 9.07 11.15
N GLY A 558 -9.99 10.25 11.03
CA GLY A 558 -9.85 11.34 12.00
C GLY A 558 -8.41 11.90 12.10
N VAL A 559 -7.73 12.06 10.96
CA VAL A 559 -6.37 12.62 10.88
C VAL A 559 -6.44 14.06 10.33
N PRO A 560 -6.22 15.11 11.14
CA PRO A 560 -6.36 16.51 10.71
C PRO A 560 -5.44 16.92 9.55
N GLU A 561 -4.27 16.29 9.46
CA GLU A 561 -3.24 16.49 8.44
C GLU A 561 -3.42 15.57 7.22
N ARG A 562 -4.51 14.81 7.11
CA ARG A 562 -4.68 13.86 6.01
C ARG A 562 -4.75 14.55 4.65
N ASP A 563 -3.94 14.09 3.70
CA ASP A 563 -3.73 14.72 2.40
C ASP A 563 -3.74 13.72 1.22
N ASP A 564 -4.53 12.66 1.32
CA ASP A 564 -4.69 11.69 0.25
C ASP A 564 -5.85 11.99 -0.72
N VAL A 565 -6.48 13.17 -0.66
CA VAL A 565 -7.60 13.54 -1.55
C VAL A 565 -7.26 14.75 -2.43
N ARG A 566 -7.61 14.66 -3.72
CA ARG A 566 -7.64 15.78 -4.67
C ARG A 566 -8.99 15.82 -5.39
N VAL A 567 -9.26 16.90 -6.11
CA VAL A 567 -10.47 17.03 -6.94
C VAL A 567 -10.08 17.15 -8.40
N ASN A 568 -10.59 16.27 -9.24
CA ASN A 568 -10.56 16.47 -10.68
C ASN A 568 -11.73 17.37 -11.09
N VAL A 569 -11.52 18.23 -12.07
CA VAL A 569 -12.55 19.14 -12.59
C VAL A 569 -12.69 18.94 -14.09
N ALA A 570 -13.86 18.49 -14.52
CA ALA A 570 -14.19 18.43 -15.94
C ALA A 570 -15.07 19.62 -16.35
N ILE A 571 -14.77 20.20 -17.50
CA ILE A 571 -15.37 21.42 -18.00
C ILE A 571 -15.82 21.18 -19.43
N LYS A 572 -17.09 21.49 -19.70
CA LYS A 572 -17.66 21.48 -21.04
C LYS A 572 -18.29 22.83 -21.33
N THR A 573 -17.91 23.41 -22.46
CA THR A 573 -18.41 24.71 -22.91
C THR A 573 -19.39 24.55 -24.05
N GLY A 574 -20.47 25.32 -24.05
CA GLY A 574 -21.48 25.32 -25.10
C GLY A 574 -22.05 26.72 -25.34
N ALA A 575 -22.87 26.84 -26.39
CA ALA A 575 -23.66 28.06 -26.59
C ALA A 575 -24.66 28.23 -25.44
N MET A 576 -24.79 29.46 -24.96
CA MET A 576 -25.83 29.79 -23.98
C MET A 576 -27.22 29.64 -24.64
N PRO A 577 -28.15 28.89 -24.03
CA PRO A 577 -29.51 28.81 -24.56
C PRO A 577 -30.23 30.13 -24.37
N TRP A 578 -31.09 30.48 -25.32
CA TRP A 578 -31.79 31.77 -25.36
C TRP A 578 -32.72 31.98 -24.16
N ASP A 579 -33.36 30.91 -23.70
CA ASP A 579 -34.27 30.89 -22.54
C ASP A 579 -33.53 30.83 -21.20
N ARG A 580 -32.20 30.69 -21.22
CA ARG A 580 -31.33 30.48 -20.04
C ARG A 580 -31.79 29.35 -19.12
N ALA A 581 -32.53 28.38 -19.65
CA ALA A 581 -33.01 27.25 -18.85
C ALA A 581 -31.83 26.49 -18.21
N PRO A 582 -31.95 25.97 -16.97
CA PRO A 582 -30.89 25.18 -16.36
C PRO A 582 -30.50 23.96 -17.21
N PRO A 583 -29.23 23.55 -17.22
CA PRO A 583 -28.80 22.39 -17.99
C PRO A 583 -29.36 21.09 -17.39
N LYS A 584 -29.66 20.12 -18.26
CA LYS A 584 -29.97 18.75 -17.84
C LYS A 584 -28.70 18.01 -17.40
N ILE A 585 -28.83 17.00 -16.55
CA ILE A 585 -27.70 16.24 -15.98
C ILE A 585 -26.82 15.60 -17.08
N ASP A 586 -27.43 15.10 -18.15
CA ASP A 586 -26.75 14.47 -19.30
C ASP A 586 -25.97 15.47 -20.17
N ALA A 587 -26.19 16.78 -20.00
CA ALA A 587 -25.43 17.81 -20.70
C ALA A 587 -24.03 18.03 -20.08
N TYR A 588 -23.88 17.77 -18.78
CA TYR A 588 -22.62 17.93 -18.06
C TYR A 588 -21.57 16.92 -18.53
N PRO A 589 -20.27 17.17 -18.29
CA PRO A 589 -19.25 16.14 -18.42
C PRO A 589 -19.67 14.87 -17.68
N THR A 590 -19.35 13.71 -18.23
CA THR A 590 -19.59 12.41 -17.58
C THR A 590 -18.58 12.15 -16.46
N VAL A 591 -18.87 11.18 -15.59
CA VAL A 591 -17.90 10.70 -14.59
C VAL A 591 -16.62 10.22 -15.27
N GLU A 592 -16.73 9.46 -16.37
CA GLU A 592 -15.56 8.89 -17.05
C GLU A 592 -14.70 9.96 -17.72
N GLU A 593 -15.31 10.99 -18.33
CA GLU A 593 -14.58 12.18 -18.79
C GLU A 593 -13.86 12.85 -17.62
N ALA A 594 -14.50 12.99 -16.45
CA ALA A 594 -13.89 13.62 -15.27
C ALA A 594 -12.79 12.80 -14.59
N LYS A 595 -12.79 11.46 -14.73
CA LYS A 595 -11.65 10.63 -14.33
C LYS A 595 -10.42 10.95 -15.17
N GLY A 596 -10.60 11.38 -16.42
CA GLY A 596 -9.52 11.68 -17.36
C GLY A 596 -8.77 10.42 -17.78
N ILE A 597 -9.51 9.32 -18.03
CA ILE A 597 -8.97 8.12 -18.67
C ILE A 597 -8.60 8.49 -20.12
N ASP A 598 -7.43 8.06 -20.59
CA ASP A 598 -6.88 8.37 -21.93
C ASP A 598 -6.71 9.87 -22.22
N LEU A 599 -6.43 10.66 -21.18
CA LEU A 599 -6.14 12.09 -21.31
C LEU A 599 -4.90 12.30 -22.20
N GLU A 600 -5.02 13.10 -23.25
CA GLU A 600 -3.84 13.68 -23.92
C GLU A 600 -3.30 14.83 -23.05
N PRO A 601 -2.19 14.63 -22.31
CA PRO A 601 -1.83 15.53 -21.24
C PRO A 601 -1.01 16.72 -21.75
N HIS A 602 -1.33 17.89 -21.23
CA HIS A 602 -0.45 19.06 -21.17
C HIS A 602 -0.26 19.41 -19.69
N GLU A 603 0.75 18.81 -19.06
CA GLU A 603 0.95 18.81 -17.60
C GLU A 603 -0.24 18.16 -16.85
N ALA A 604 -0.95 18.90 -15.99
CA ALA A 604 -2.10 18.42 -15.22
C ALA A 604 -3.45 18.66 -15.91
N ILE A 605 -3.44 19.19 -17.14
CA ILE A 605 -4.64 19.59 -17.88
C ILE A 605 -4.66 18.87 -19.22
N GLY A 606 -5.83 18.40 -19.65
CA GLY A 606 -5.95 17.77 -20.96
C GLY A 606 -7.39 17.68 -21.42
N SER A 607 -7.62 16.89 -22.48
CA SER A 607 -8.96 16.64 -23.01
C SER A 607 -9.36 15.18 -22.81
N ALA A 608 -10.60 14.95 -22.42
CA ALA A 608 -11.22 13.64 -22.37
C ALA A 608 -12.59 13.73 -23.05
N GLY A 609 -12.75 13.07 -24.19
CA GLY A 609 -13.95 13.17 -25.02
C GLY A 609 -14.23 14.62 -25.44
N SER A 610 -15.37 15.15 -25.01
CA SER A 610 -15.81 16.53 -25.33
C SER A 610 -15.46 17.55 -24.25
N SER A 611 -14.78 17.11 -23.18
CA SER A 611 -14.53 17.90 -21.98
C SER A 611 -13.04 18.21 -21.81
N LEU A 612 -12.75 19.40 -21.29
CA LEU A 612 -11.44 19.75 -20.75
C LEU A 612 -11.38 19.25 -19.30
N VAL A 613 -10.26 18.66 -18.90
CA VAL A 613 -10.10 18.07 -17.56
C VAL A 613 -8.88 18.68 -16.90
N ILE A 614 -9.06 19.19 -15.70
CA ILE A 614 -8.00 19.64 -14.79
C ILE A 614 -7.87 18.57 -13.71
N GLN A 615 -6.70 17.97 -13.59
CA GLN A 615 -6.46 16.88 -12.65
C GLN A 615 -5.81 17.38 -11.35
N ASN A 616 -6.11 16.67 -10.26
CA ASN A 616 -5.38 16.75 -9.00
C ASN A 616 -5.37 18.14 -8.33
N ALA A 617 -6.48 18.87 -8.36
CA ALA A 617 -6.57 20.15 -7.66
C ALA A 617 -6.52 19.95 -6.13
N SER A 618 -5.58 20.65 -5.49
CA SER A 618 -5.44 20.79 -4.04
C SER A 618 -6.20 22.00 -3.51
N TYR A 619 -6.30 22.14 -2.18
CA TYR A 619 -6.96 23.28 -1.55
C TYR A 619 -6.10 24.55 -1.65
N ALA A 620 -6.75 25.71 -1.56
CA ALA A 620 -6.08 26.99 -1.69
C ALA A 620 -4.99 27.18 -0.62
N GLY A 621 -3.80 27.58 -1.04
CA GLY A 621 -2.64 27.76 -0.16
C GLY A 621 -1.81 26.49 0.09
N HIS A 622 -2.22 25.34 -0.43
CA HIS A 622 -1.46 24.10 -0.32
C HIS A 622 -0.65 23.80 -1.56
N THR A 623 0.55 24.37 -1.57
CA THR A 623 1.50 24.22 -2.67
C THR A 623 2.08 22.81 -2.71
N ARG A 624 2.48 22.39 -3.90
CA ARG A 624 3.16 21.10 -4.13
C ARG A 624 4.34 20.89 -3.18
N TRP A 625 4.45 19.69 -2.61
CA TRP A 625 5.53 19.26 -1.70
C TRP A 625 5.65 20.10 -0.42
N THR A 626 4.52 20.49 0.15
CA THR A 626 4.48 21.10 1.49
C THR A 626 3.61 20.26 2.42
N ASP A 627 3.86 20.37 3.72
CA ASP A 627 3.05 19.64 4.69
C ASP A 627 1.66 20.31 4.82
N PRO A 628 0.58 19.52 4.85
CA PRO A 628 -0.75 20.04 5.03
C PRO A 628 -0.92 20.61 6.45
N VAL A 629 -1.40 21.84 6.55
CA VAL A 629 -1.71 22.45 7.86
C VAL A 629 -2.87 21.71 8.51
N ALA A 630 -2.75 21.20 9.74
CA ALA A 630 -3.84 20.48 10.43
C ALA A 630 -5.20 21.21 10.39
N SER A 631 -6.30 20.51 10.08
CA SER A 631 -7.65 21.09 10.10
C SER A 631 -8.73 20.06 10.43
N THR A 632 -9.70 20.46 11.26
CA THR A 632 -10.97 19.75 11.49
C THR A 632 -12.15 20.41 10.77
N LEU A 633 -11.91 21.52 10.08
CA LEU A 633 -12.90 22.28 9.31
C LEU A 633 -12.71 22.08 7.80
N PRO A 634 -13.78 22.14 7.00
CA PRO A 634 -13.68 22.06 5.54
C PRO A 634 -12.73 23.12 4.97
N ARG A 635 -11.76 22.66 4.17
CA ARG A 635 -10.79 23.52 3.50
C ARG A 635 -11.40 24.14 2.26
N SER A 636 -11.01 25.38 1.96
CA SER A 636 -11.46 26.07 0.76
C SER A 636 -10.62 25.67 -0.44
N PHE A 637 -11.29 25.19 -1.48
CA PHE A 637 -10.73 24.99 -2.80
C PHE A 637 -11.19 26.11 -3.71
N ARG A 638 -10.33 26.49 -4.66
CA ARG A 638 -10.62 27.53 -5.63
C ARG A 638 -9.83 27.30 -6.89
N LEU A 639 -10.48 27.55 -8.02
CA LEU A 639 -9.86 27.55 -9.33
C LEU A 639 -10.42 28.67 -10.19
N ASP A 640 -9.52 29.31 -10.92
CA ASP A 640 -9.82 30.37 -11.87
C ASP A 640 -9.57 29.82 -13.30
N VAL A 641 -10.57 29.86 -14.19
CA VAL A 641 -10.45 29.39 -15.60
C VAL A 641 -10.92 30.45 -16.59
N PRO A 642 -10.38 30.49 -17.82
CA PRO A 642 -10.82 31.45 -18.81
C PRO A 642 -12.20 31.06 -19.36
N GLY A 643 -13.03 32.07 -19.60
CA GLY A 643 -14.33 31.94 -20.25
C GLY A 643 -14.53 32.96 -21.35
N LYS A 644 -15.40 32.64 -22.31
CA LYS A 644 -15.77 33.54 -23.40
C LYS A 644 -17.20 34.03 -23.23
N CYS A 645 -17.45 35.27 -23.61
CA CYS A 645 -18.79 35.84 -23.62
C CYS A 645 -19.80 35.01 -24.42
N ASN A 646 -21.06 35.04 -23.99
CA ASN A 646 -22.20 34.34 -24.57
C ASN A 646 -22.06 32.82 -24.61
N GLN A 647 -21.25 32.27 -23.72
CA GLN A 647 -21.09 30.83 -23.54
C GLN A 647 -21.64 30.38 -22.21
N ARG A 648 -22.12 29.14 -22.21
CA ARG A 648 -22.44 28.36 -21.02
C ARG A 648 -21.28 27.44 -20.70
N ILE A 649 -20.89 27.39 -19.44
CA ILE A 649 -19.89 26.46 -18.94
C ILE A 649 -20.56 25.49 -17.97
N LEU A 650 -20.35 24.20 -18.22
CA LEU A 650 -20.83 23.08 -17.40
C LEU A 650 -19.63 22.43 -16.74
N ILE A 651 -19.69 22.26 -15.42
CA ILE A 651 -18.57 21.79 -14.62
C ILE A 651 -19.01 20.60 -13.78
N ARG A 652 -18.17 19.56 -13.75
CA ARG A 652 -18.26 18.44 -12.81
C ARG A 652 -17.03 18.46 -11.91
N LEU A 653 -17.26 18.52 -10.60
CA LEU A 653 -16.23 18.31 -9.58
C LEU A 653 -16.24 16.83 -9.19
N LEU A 654 -15.08 16.17 -9.23
CA LEU A 654 -14.95 14.76 -8.93
C LEU A 654 -13.84 14.55 -7.89
N PRO A 655 -14.19 14.47 -6.59
CA PRO A 655 -13.25 14.09 -5.55
C PRO A 655 -12.65 12.70 -5.81
N LYS A 656 -11.35 12.58 -5.54
CA LYS A 656 -10.54 11.39 -5.77
C LYS A 656 -9.60 11.16 -4.59
N ARG A 657 -9.56 9.94 -4.07
CA ARG A 657 -8.61 9.50 -3.05
C ARG A 657 -7.46 8.74 -3.69
N PHE A 658 -6.22 9.06 -3.31
CA PHE A 658 -5.03 8.32 -3.66
C PHE A 658 -4.84 7.19 -2.67
N CYS A 659 -4.66 5.99 -3.21
CA CYS A 659 -4.83 4.79 -2.41
C CYS A 659 -3.51 4.19 -1.93
N PHE A 660 -2.39 4.52 -2.56
CA PHE A 660 -1.05 4.08 -2.13
C PHE A 660 -0.94 2.56 -1.89
N ASP A 661 -1.74 1.79 -2.61
CA ASP A 661 -1.96 0.36 -2.41
C ASP A 661 -2.07 -0.40 -3.75
N GLU A 662 -1.42 0.14 -4.78
CA GLU A 662 -1.47 -0.25 -6.21
C GLU A 662 -2.83 -0.06 -6.91
N SER A 663 -3.92 0.23 -6.21
CA SER A 663 -5.22 0.52 -6.86
C SER A 663 -5.27 1.91 -7.52
N ASN A 664 -4.15 2.65 -7.51
CA ASN A 664 -3.97 4.03 -7.95
C ASN A 664 -4.85 5.03 -7.18
N ALA A 665 -6.14 5.06 -7.48
CA ALA A 665 -7.06 6.02 -6.91
C ALA A 665 -8.53 5.56 -7.03
N THR A 666 -9.35 5.97 -6.07
CA THR A 666 -10.79 5.78 -6.08
C THR A 666 -11.50 7.13 -6.16
N TYR A 667 -12.67 7.15 -6.81
CA TYR A 667 -13.41 8.37 -7.12
C TYR A 667 -14.75 8.38 -6.39
N SER A 668 -15.20 9.56 -6.00
CA SER A 668 -16.54 9.74 -5.42
C SER A 668 -17.61 9.25 -6.38
N ALA A 669 -18.66 8.65 -5.80
CA ALA A 669 -19.86 8.28 -6.53
C ALA A 669 -20.89 9.42 -6.59
N MET A 670 -20.64 10.56 -5.91
CA MET A 670 -21.57 11.69 -5.87
C MET A 670 -21.39 12.65 -7.05
N ASP A 671 -22.52 13.17 -7.54
CA ASP A 671 -22.54 14.16 -8.61
C ASP A 671 -22.47 15.59 -8.04
N HIS A 672 -21.33 16.26 -8.29
CA HIS A 672 -21.15 17.67 -7.95
C HIS A 672 -21.10 18.52 -9.23
N LEU A 673 -22.26 19.02 -9.63
CA LEU A 673 -22.47 19.70 -10.90
C LEU A 673 -22.77 21.19 -10.67
N ILE A 674 -22.01 22.06 -11.34
CA ILE A 674 -22.24 23.51 -11.33
C ILE A 674 -22.16 24.07 -12.75
N TYR A 675 -22.89 25.14 -13.03
CA TYR A 675 -22.85 25.81 -14.33
C TYR A 675 -22.83 27.32 -14.19
N ALA A 676 -22.31 28.00 -15.21
CA ALA A 676 -22.39 29.44 -15.33
C ALA A 676 -22.70 29.85 -16.77
N ASP A 677 -23.50 30.91 -16.91
CA ASP A 677 -23.74 31.62 -18.17
C ASP A 677 -22.92 32.91 -18.15
N ILE A 678 -22.05 33.09 -19.13
CA ILE A 678 -21.16 34.25 -19.21
C ILE A 678 -21.81 35.28 -20.11
N VAL A 679 -22.41 36.29 -19.50
CA VAL A 679 -22.96 37.43 -20.22
C VAL A 679 -21.93 38.55 -20.25
N CYS A 680 -21.73 39.13 -21.43
CA CYS A 680 -20.94 40.33 -21.58
C CYS A 680 -21.79 41.35 -22.34
N ASP A 681 -21.95 42.51 -21.72
CA ASP A 681 -22.66 43.65 -22.29
C ASP A 681 -21.88 44.32 -23.42
#